data_AF-A0A6J0DNG8-F1
#
_entry.id   AF-A0A6J0DNG8-F1
#
_cell.length_a   1.000
_cell.length_b   1.000
_cell.length_c   1.000
_cell.angle_alpha   90.00
_cell.angle_beta   90.00
_cell.angle_gamma   90.00
#
_symmetry.space_group_name_H-M   'P 1'
#
loop_
_entity.id
_entity.type
_entity.pdbx_description
1 polymer ?
#
loop_
_entity_poly.entity_id
_entity_poly.type
_entity_poly.pdbx_seq_one_letter_code
_entity_poly.pdbx_strand_id
1 'polypeptide(L)'
;MLCLDPLSTEWDYPLGSKDLDGKEGPCQGGTALPPAGCFPGPWRQDVSLDCKGSPEEPEARAWTVYYYGLLQSCLQQAGLPETQDRSQAPRTGCPGAEVTLCILGSPSTFLSLLLEGGVQSPGNMLLCLSPAWLTKVAAPGQEGGCEAQWPALAGTAGIAPAPAGGAISSGEHSDGIAGEAGGRGECPCGGHVPTCPAALTSPAPGPELAVRICAVVCRIQGDRPLLSKVVCGVGRGDQLVRHHNTLPRTLGVALAQCGLEEAAQVALLEQRIKATAEAALAAVLALEAGLSAEQRGGRQVHIDFLGVDFVLTVAGRTLTPAVLKLNSGLCLEACGALEGLWAAPRLGRSVEEAAAAPLVETMLRRSGRRLMAGKQLLVIGAGGVSKKFVWEAARDYGLKLHLVESDPNHFASQLVQTFIHFDVTEHRRDEENAQLLAELVRTRNLKLDGCFSFWDDCLVLTALLCRELGLPCSPPAAMCLAKQKSRTHLHLLRCQGPPWPATSLHAVACCPLESEADVERAVHQVPLPGVMKLEFGSGAVGVQLVKDGPQCHEHFSRILHDLQGEADHPGIGLGWGNAMLLMEFVEGTEHDVDLVVFGGRLLAAFVSDNGPTRLPGFTETAACMPTGLAPEQEAQLVQAAFRCCLGCGLLDGVFNVELKMTGAGPKLIEINPRMGGFYLRDWILELYGVDLLLASTMVACGLQPALPAHPRARGYLVGIMCLVSQHIELLSSPGSRETMQALHDQGLLRLNLLEEALIPGQYEEPYCNVACSGSSPAEARLRLLGICQGLGIDRPNYPVAHFLSHFK
;
A
#
# COMPACT_ATOMS: atom_id res chain seq x y z
N MET A 1 -26.36 -16.12 12.48
CA MET A 1 -27.09 -16.43 11.23
C MET A 1 -27.48 -15.11 10.60
N LEU A 2 -27.30 -14.95 9.29
CA LEU A 2 -27.87 -13.80 8.56
C LEU A 2 -29.40 -13.84 8.66
N CYS A 3 -30.05 -12.68 8.70
CA CYS A 3 -31.43 -12.55 8.25
C CYS A 3 -31.58 -11.22 7.50
N LEU A 4 -31.84 -11.34 6.20
CA LEU A 4 -32.58 -10.32 5.45
C LEU A 4 -34.01 -10.29 6.02
N ASP A 5 -34.71 -9.16 5.86
CA ASP A 5 -36.14 -9.22 5.59
C ASP A 5 -36.59 -7.98 4.79
N PRO A 6 -37.72 -8.07 4.06
CA PRO A 6 -38.03 -7.20 2.94
C PRO A 6 -38.84 -5.97 3.35
N LEU A 7 -39.15 -5.08 2.38
CA LEU A 7 -40.53 -4.62 2.20
C LEU A 7 -40.76 -4.03 0.81
N SER A 8 -42.03 -4.05 0.41
CA SER A 8 -42.54 -3.79 -0.94
C SER A 8 -43.01 -2.35 -1.15
N THR A 9 -43.24 -2.04 -2.43
CA THR A 9 -44.01 -0.92 -2.98
C THR A 9 -45.31 -0.59 -2.23
N GLU A 10 -45.59 0.68 -1.94
CA GLU A 10 -46.59 1.53 -2.65
C GLU A 10 -46.99 2.85 -1.91
N TRP A 11 -46.92 3.96 -2.66
CA TRP A 11 -47.80 5.15 -2.69
C TRP A 11 -47.88 6.26 -1.60
N ASP A 12 -48.10 7.46 -2.17
CA ASP A 12 -48.80 8.68 -1.74
C ASP A 12 -48.16 9.86 -0.95
N TYR A 13 -48.14 10.99 -1.67
CA TYR A 13 -48.08 12.40 -1.22
C TYR A 13 -49.50 12.89 -0.85
N PRO A 14 -49.69 13.93 0.01
CA PRO A 14 -49.83 15.29 -0.56
C PRO A 14 -49.37 16.49 0.30
N LEU A 15 -48.79 17.46 -0.41
CA LEU A 15 -48.97 18.93 -0.33
C LEU A 15 -49.48 19.61 0.96
N GLY A 16 -48.71 20.60 1.44
CA GLY A 16 -49.17 21.70 2.31
C GLY A 16 -48.31 22.96 2.10
N SER A 17 -48.92 24.12 1.90
CA SER A 17 -48.28 25.38 1.47
C SER A 17 -48.41 26.53 2.48
N LYS A 18 -47.73 27.67 2.21
CA LYS A 18 -47.88 29.03 2.81
C LYS A 18 -47.16 29.29 4.16
N ASP A 19 -46.69 30.50 4.53
CA ASP A 19 -46.60 31.88 3.96
C ASP A 19 -45.17 32.43 4.30
N LEU A 20 -44.45 33.26 3.52
CA LEU A 20 -44.56 34.69 3.12
C LEU A 20 -44.32 35.79 4.20
N ASP A 21 -43.50 36.78 3.79
CA ASP A 21 -43.23 38.16 4.28
C ASP A 21 -42.30 38.47 5.48
N GLY A 22 -41.32 39.38 5.22
CA GLY A 22 -40.42 40.05 6.18
C GLY A 22 -39.26 40.79 5.48
N LYS A 23 -39.04 42.09 5.75
CA LYS A 23 -38.22 43.02 4.92
C LYS A 23 -36.84 43.42 5.51
N GLU A 24 -36.07 44.11 4.66
CA GLU A 24 -35.00 45.12 4.91
C GLU A 24 -33.52 44.66 4.96
N GLY A 25 -32.63 45.47 4.36
CA GLY A 25 -31.15 45.30 4.30
C GLY A 25 -30.43 46.48 5.00
N PRO A 26 -29.16 46.85 4.68
CA PRO A 26 -28.25 46.35 3.62
C PRO A 26 -26.81 45.95 4.08
N CYS A 27 -26.06 45.35 3.15
CA CYS A 27 -24.58 45.25 3.04
C CYS A 27 -23.66 45.50 4.25
N GLN A 28 -23.00 44.44 4.76
CA GLN A 28 -21.52 44.27 4.81
C GLN A 28 -21.13 43.01 5.62
N GLY A 29 -20.14 42.24 5.13
CA GLY A 29 -19.58 41.06 5.82
C GLY A 29 -19.53 39.81 4.93
N GLY A 30 -18.40 39.09 4.95
CA GLY A 30 -18.28 37.81 4.24
C GLY A 30 -19.14 36.73 4.88
N THR A 31 -19.74 35.85 4.07
CA THR A 31 -20.68 34.82 4.53
C THR A 31 -20.00 33.78 5.42
N ALA A 32 -20.46 33.66 6.67
CA ALA A 32 -19.94 32.70 7.67
C ALA A 32 -20.60 31.30 7.60
N LEU A 33 -21.54 31.08 6.68
CA LEU A 33 -22.28 29.82 6.49
C LEU A 33 -21.71 28.98 5.32
N PRO A 34 -21.82 27.64 5.36
CA PRO A 34 -21.41 26.77 4.26
C PRO A 34 -22.29 26.96 3.01
N PRO A 35 -21.77 26.67 1.79
CA PRO A 35 -22.48 26.91 0.54
C PRO A 35 -23.75 26.05 0.40
N ALA A 36 -24.88 26.67 0.07
CA ALA A 36 -26.22 26.07 0.07
C ALA A 36 -26.54 25.11 -1.11
N GLY A 37 -25.53 24.52 -1.76
CA GLY A 37 -25.69 23.66 -2.94
C GLY A 37 -25.87 22.17 -2.58
N CYS A 38 -26.93 21.53 -3.06
CA CYS A 38 -27.16 20.09 -2.84
C CYS A 38 -26.12 19.20 -3.55
N PHE A 39 -25.84 18.05 -2.93
CA PHE A 39 -25.13 16.92 -3.55
C PHE A 39 -25.81 16.48 -4.87
N PRO A 40 -25.09 16.32 -5.98
CA PRO A 40 -25.65 15.81 -7.23
C PRO A 40 -25.63 14.27 -7.28
N GLY A 41 -26.69 13.64 -6.77
CA GLY A 41 -26.89 12.18 -6.87
C GLY A 41 -28.07 11.68 -6.01
N PRO A 42 -28.83 10.65 -6.42
CA PRO A 42 -30.12 10.30 -5.82
C PRO A 42 -29.99 9.37 -4.60
N TRP A 43 -29.18 9.72 -3.59
CA TRP A 43 -29.05 8.94 -2.36
C TRP A 43 -29.04 9.88 -1.14
N ARG A 44 -30.24 10.15 -0.61
CA ARG A 44 -30.43 10.74 0.72
C ARG A 44 -31.14 9.73 1.60
N GLN A 45 -30.57 9.47 2.77
CA GLN A 45 -31.32 9.10 3.96
C GLN A 45 -30.95 10.13 5.01
N ASP A 46 -31.90 10.97 5.43
CA ASP A 46 -31.60 12.05 6.37
C ASP A 46 -31.36 11.48 7.78
N VAL A 47 -30.15 11.64 8.30
CA VAL A 47 -29.77 11.24 9.66
C VAL A 47 -29.93 12.44 10.60
N SER A 48 -30.89 12.36 11.53
CA SER A 48 -31.12 13.44 12.49
C SER A 48 -30.07 13.45 13.60
N LEU A 49 -29.23 14.49 13.62
CA LEU A 49 -28.22 14.73 14.65
C LEU A 49 -28.78 15.61 15.77
N ASP A 50 -29.66 15.06 16.62
CA ASP A 50 -30.21 15.74 17.80
C ASP A 50 -29.33 15.57 19.05
N CYS A 51 -28.13 16.15 18.99
CA CYS A 51 -27.22 16.26 20.11
C CYS A 51 -27.76 17.23 21.17
N LYS A 52 -28.43 16.72 22.21
CA LYS A 52 -28.78 17.52 23.41
C LYS A 52 -27.55 17.72 24.31
N GLY A 53 -26.72 18.72 24.00
CA GLY A 53 -25.58 19.10 24.84
C GLY A 53 -24.91 20.42 24.43
N SER A 54 -25.08 21.45 25.25
CA SER A 54 -24.48 22.79 25.16
C SER A 54 -24.96 23.72 24.00
N PRO A 55 -24.91 25.05 24.18
CA PRO A 55 -25.40 26.02 23.20
C PRO A 55 -24.29 26.43 22.21
N GLU A 56 -23.90 25.53 21.32
CA GLU A 56 -23.09 25.92 20.16
C GLU A 56 -23.93 26.70 19.15
N GLU A 57 -23.35 27.75 18.56
CA GLU A 57 -24.04 28.66 17.65
C GLU A 57 -24.57 27.94 16.39
N PRO A 58 -25.69 28.41 15.78
CA PRO A 58 -26.29 27.75 14.62
C PRO A 58 -25.32 27.50 13.46
N GLU A 59 -24.32 28.37 13.29
CA GLU A 59 -23.26 28.24 12.29
C GLU A 59 -22.36 27.02 12.56
N ALA A 60 -21.94 26.80 13.81
CA ALA A 60 -21.11 25.66 14.20
C ALA A 60 -21.84 24.32 13.94
N ARG A 61 -23.16 24.27 14.21
CA ARG A 61 -23.99 23.09 13.90
C ARG A 61 -24.12 22.87 12.39
N ALA A 62 -24.29 23.93 11.59
CA ALA A 62 -24.33 23.83 10.13
C ALA A 62 -23.01 23.33 9.52
N TRP A 63 -21.87 23.85 9.98
CA TRP A 63 -20.54 23.38 9.58
C TRP A 63 -20.30 21.93 10.00
N THR A 64 -20.71 21.53 11.20
CA THR A 64 -20.58 20.14 11.69
C THR A 64 -21.35 19.15 10.82
N VAL A 65 -22.60 19.47 10.44
CA VAL A 65 -23.39 18.63 9.52
C VAL A 65 -22.72 18.53 8.15
N TYR A 66 -22.20 19.65 7.62
CA TYR A 66 -21.46 19.67 6.36
C TYR A 66 -20.22 18.76 6.41
N TYR A 67 -19.36 18.90 7.42
CA TYR A 67 -18.16 18.07 7.60
C TYR A 67 -18.46 16.59 7.91
N TYR A 68 -19.61 16.26 8.51
CA TYR A 68 -19.98 14.86 8.74
C TYR A 68 -20.36 14.15 7.43
N GLY A 69 -21.19 14.77 6.58
CA GLY A 69 -21.52 14.24 5.25
C GLY A 69 -20.29 14.14 4.33
N LEU A 70 -19.34 15.07 4.52
CA LEU A 70 -18.02 15.09 3.89
C LEU A 70 -17.25 13.79 4.13
N LEU A 71 -17.13 13.41 5.41
CA LEU A 71 -16.41 12.23 5.88
C LEU A 71 -16.98 10.94 5.28
N GLN A 72 -18.31 10.81 5.22
CA GLN A 72 -18.95 9.61 4.64
C GLN A 72 -18.57 9.41 3.17
N SER A 73 -18.59 10.49 2.38
CA SER A 73 -18.24 10.41 0.96
C SER A 73 -16.77 10.05 0.74
N CYS A 74 -15.85 10.59 1.56
CA CYS A 74 -14.42 10.27 1.48
C CYS A 74 -14.14 8.81 1.89
N LEU A 75 -14.79 8.30 2.93
CA LEU A 75 -14.67 6.89 3.33
C LEU A 75 -15.18 5.97 2.23
N GLN A 76 -16.35 6.27 1.65
CA GLN A 76 -16.91 5.51 0.54
C GLN A 76 -15.99 5.50 -0.70
N GLN A 77 -15.37 6.63 -1.05
CA GLN A 77 -14.37 6.72 -2.15
C GLN A 77 -13.09 5.92 -1.87
N ALA A 78 -12.70 5.77 -0.59
CA ALA A 78 -11.58 4.93 -0.16
C ALA A 78 -11.95 3.43 -0.03
N GLY A 79 -13.20 3.04 -0.30
CA GLY A 79 -13.70 1.67 -0.12
C GLY A 79 -13.98 1.30 1.34
N LEU A 80 -14.03 2.28 2.24
CA LEU A 80 -14.27 2.12 3.68
C LEU A 80 -15.76 2.30 4.03
N PRO A 81 -16.25 1.66 5.11
CA PRO A 81 -17.64 1.82 5.55
C PRO A 81 -17.91 3.22 6.12
N GLU A 82 -19.18 3.64 6.09
CA GLU A 82 -19.65 4.87 6.74
C GLU A 82 -19.44 4.83 8.26
N THR A 83 -19.19 6.00 8.87
CA THR A 83 -19.21 6.13 10.33
C THR A 83 -20.65 6.25 10.84
N GLN A 84 -20.87 5.72 12.04
CA GLN A 84 -22.17 5.76 12.71
C GLN A 84 -22.11 6.72 13.89
N ASP A 85 -23.01 7.71 13.94
CA ASP A 85 -23.20 8.48 15.18
C ASP A 85 -23.75 7.56 16.29
N ARG A 86 -23.08 7.61 17.44
CA ARG A 86 -23.43 6.88 18.66
C ARG A 86 -23.61 7.81 19.85
N SER A 87 -23.66 9.12 19.64
CA SER A 87 -23.83 10.15 20.68
C SER A 87 -25.05 9.88 21.60
N GLN A 88 -26.17 9.45 21.02
CA GLN A 88 -27.41 9.13 21.75
C GLN A 88 -27.48 7.68 22.28
N ALA A 89 -26.62 6.79 21.79
CA ALA A 89 -26.59 5.38 22.20
C ALA A 89 -25.14 4.84 22.24
N PRO A 90 -24.33 5.27 23.24
CA PRO A 90 -22.95 4.83 23.37
C PRO A 90 -22.86 3.32 23.59
N ARG A 91 -21.81 2.68 23.06
CA ARG A 91 -21.55 1.25 23.35
C ARG A 91 -21.19 1.08 24.83
N THR A 92 -22.07 0.45 25.60
CA THR A 92 -21.75 -0.04 26.95
C THR A 92 -21.14 -1.44 26.88
N GLY A 93 -20.01 -1.65 27.55
CA GLY A 93 -19.36 -2.97 27.64
C GLY A 93 -18.17 -3.22 26.71
N CYS A 94 -17.72 -2.24 25.92
CA CYS A 94 -16.55 -2.36 25.02
C CYS A 94 -15.35 -1.47 25.44
N PRO A 95 -14.69 -1.72 26.58
CA PRO A 95 -13.49 -0.97 26.97
C PRO A 95 -12.28 -1.41 26.11
N GLY A 96 -12.14 -0.83 24.91
CA GLY A 96 -10.97 -1.01 24.06
C GLY A 96 -11.21 -1.28 22.57
N ALA A 97 -12.47 -1.36 22.12
CA ALA A 97 -12.80 -1.55 20.70
C ALA A 97 -13.80 -0.49 20.22
N GLU A 98 -13.47 0.13 19.07
CA GLU A 98 -14.36 0.95 18.23
C GLU A 98 -14.92 2.27 18.80
N VAL A 99 -14.06 3.29 18.96
CA VAL A 99 -14.35 4.65 18.46
C VAL A 99 -13.04 5.30 18.02
N THR A 100 -12.96 5.76 16.76
CA THR A 100 -11.94 6.71 16.31
C THR A 100 -12.66 8.01 15.98
N LEU A 101 -12.54 9.04 16.83
CA LEU A 101 -13.16 10.33 16.54
C LEU A 101 -12.28 11.07 15.52
N CYS A 102 -12.80 11.30 14.32
CA CYS A 102 -12.14 12.07 13.27
C CYS A 102 -12.58 13.54 13.35
N ILE A 103 -11.66 14.45 13.69
CA ILE A 103 -11.95 15.90 13.69
C ILE A 103 -11.36 16.53 12.42
N LEU A 104 -12.26 17.09 11.60
CA LEU A 104 -11.96 17.79 10.35
C LEU A 104 -11.96 19.31 10.57
N GLY A 105 -10.79 19.92 10.80
CA GLY A 105 -10.72 21.38 10.98
C GLY A 105 -9.42 21.92 11.54
N SER A 106 -9.39 23.25 11.75
CA SER A 106 -8.25 23.92 12.38
C SER A 106 -8.13 23.51 13.87
N PRO A 107 -6.93 23.14 14.36
CA PRO A 107 -6.71 22.82 15.77
C PRO A 107 -7.14 23.94 16.72
N SER A 108 -7.06 25.21 16.29
CA SER A 108 -7.49 26.37 17.07
C SER A 108 -9.00 26.41 17.33
N THR A 109 -9.81 25.90 16.41
CA THR A 109 -11.28 25.99 16.44
C THR A 109 -11.88 24.89 17.30
N PHE A 110 -11.28 23.69 17.27
CA PHE A 110 -11.78 22.51 17.98
C PHE A 110 -10.96 22.17 19.23
N LEU A 111 -10.09 23.07 19.70
CA LEU A 111 -9.19 22.83 20.85
C LEU A 111 -9.96 22.42 22.12
N SER A 112 -11.10 23.05 22.40
CA SER A 112 -11.96 22.71 23.54
C SER A 112 -12.47 21.27 23.48
N LEU A 113 -12.88 20.84 22.28
CA LEU A 113 -13.44 19.52 22.00
C LEU A 113 -12.35 18.43 21.93
N LEU A 114 -11.14 18.80 21.49
CA LEU A 114 -9.92 17.99 21.57
C LEU A 114 -9.45 17.78 23.01
N LEU A 115 -9.49 18.82 23.85
CA LEU A 115 -9.13 18.73 25.26
C LEU A 115 -10.13 17.87 26.04
N GLU A 116 -11.43 18.14 25.89
CA GLU A 116 -12.48 17.37 26.57
C GLU A 116 -12.54 15.92 26.06
N GLY A 117 -12.50 15.70 24.75
CA GLY A 117 -12.44 14.36 24.16
C GLY A 117 -11.16 13.59 24.55
N GLY A 118 -10.03 14.28 24.66
CA GLY A 118 -8.77 13.70 25.12
C GLY A 118 -8.77 13.32 26.61
N VAL A 119 -9.53 14.05 27.44
CA VAL A 119 -9.77 13.73 28.86
C VAL A 119 -10.76 12.56 29.00
N GLN A 120 -11.86 12.55 28.23
CA GLN A 120 -12.89 11.51 28.31
C GLN A 120 -12.51 10.20 27.59
N SER A 121 -11.66 10.24 26.57
CA SER A 121 -11.24 9.06 25.78
C SER A 121 -9.76 9.12 25.38
N PRO A 122 -8.82 8.95 26.34
CA PRO A 122 -7.39 9.08 26.10
C PRO A 122 -6.87 8.14 25.00
N GLY A 123 -6.33 8.72 23.93
CA GLY A 123 -5.67 7.99 22.85
C GLY A 123 -6.59 7.27 21.85
N ASN A 124 -7.82 7.76 21.67
CA ASN A 124 -8.82 7.26 20.70
C ASN A 124 -9.29 8.33 19.68
N MET A 125 -8.53 9.42 19.50
CA MET A 125 -8.86 10.52 18.59
C MET A 125 -7.86 10.62 17.44
N LEU A 126 -8.36 10.88 16.23
CA LEU A 126 -7.59 11.10 15.01
C LEU A 126 -7.83 12.53 14.50
N LEU A 127 -6.75 13.28 14.29
CA LEU A 127 -6.80 14.66 13.81
C LEU A 127 -6.62 14.69 12.28
N CYS A 128 -7.66 15.05 11.53
CA CYS A 128 -7.60 15.17 10.07
C CYS A 128 -7.62 16.64 9.65
N LEU A 129 -6.47 17.13 9.21
CA LEU A 129 -6.23 18.55 8.95
C LEU A 129 -6.61 18.98 7.52
N SER A 130 -7.90 19.27 7.27
CA SER A 130 -8.39 20.39 6.41
C SER A 130 -9.87 20.21 5.99
N PRO A 131 -10.65 21.31 5.89
CA PRO A 131 -11.94 21.36 5.19
C PRO A 131 -11.97 20.89 3.73
N ALA A 132 -10.82 20.84 3.04
CA ALA A 132 -10.74 20.79 1.58
C ALA A 132 -10.91 19.41 0.93
N TRP A 133 -11.31 18.39 1.67
CA TRP A 133 -11.58 17.06 1.11
C TRP A 133 -12.87 17.00 0.27
N LEU A 134 -13.65 18.10 0.20
CA LEU A 134 -14.58 18.36 -0.90
C LEU A 134 -14.25 19.66 -1.63
N THR A 135 -13.98 19.53 -2.92
CA THR A 135 -14.82 20.19 -3.93
C THR A 135 -14.69 19.45 -5.26
N LYS A 136 -15.82 19.02 -5.83
CA LYS A 136 -15.88 18.55 -7.21
C LYS A 136 -16.84 19.45 -7.98
N VAL A 137 -16.28 20.28 -8.88
CA VAL A 137 -17.06 21.14 -9.78
C VAL A 137 -17.35 20.38 -11.06
N ALA A 138 -18.52 20.60 -11.65
CA ALA A 138 -19.06 19.78 -12.74
C ALA A 138 -18.28 19.91 -14.07
N ALA A 139 -18.26 18.82 -14.84
CA ALA A 139 -17.84 18.84 -16.24
C ALA A 139 -19.00 19.34 -17.15
N PRO A 140 -18.70 20.05 -18.26
CA PRO A 140 -19.72 20.66 -19.10
C PRO A 140 -20.27 19.73 -20.20
N GLY A 141 -21.59 19.77 -20.42
CA GLY A 141 -22.20 19.56 -21.74
C GLY A 141 -23.03 18.28 -21.97
N GLN A 142 -24.37 18.42 -21.88
CA GLN A 142 -25.36 18.12 -22.95
C GLN A 142 -26.76 18.40 -22.36
N GLU A 143 -27.41 19.50 -22.73
CA GLU A 143 -28.30 19.70 -23.90
C GLU A 143 -29.77 19.28 -23.63
N GLY A 144 -30.67 20.26 -23.81
CA GLY A 144 -32.10 20.17 -23.49
C GLY A 144 -32.65 21.54 -23.12
N GLY A 145 -32.85 22.41 -24.12
CA GLY A 145 -33.06 23.85 -23.90
C GLY A 145 -34.51 24.33 -23.99
N CYS A 146 -34.70 25.62 -23.72
CA CYS A 146 -35.70 26.45 -24.37
C CYS A 146 -35.29 27.93 -24.35
N GLU A 147 -35.86 28.66 -25.30
CA GLU A 147 -35.70 30.06 -25.70
C GLU A 147 -35.87 31.06 -24.52
N ALA A 148 -35.45 32.34 -24.58
CA ALA A 148 -35.41 33.19 -25.76
C ALA A 148 -34.51 34.45 -25.65
N GLN A 149 -34.13 34.96 -26.83
CA GLN A 149 -34.02 36.38 -27.22
C GLN A 149 -33.01 37.33 -26.53
N TRP A 150 -31.97 37.67 -27.31
CA TRP A 150 -31.29 38.97 -27.27
C TRP A 150 -32.10 40.01 -28.06
N PRO A 151 -32.11 41.30 -27.66
CA PRO A 151 -31.69 42.32 -28.62
C PRO A 151 -30.73 43.37 -28.03
N ALA A 152 -29.99 44.03 -28.93
CA ALA A 152 -29.02 45.07 -28.64
C ALA A 152 -29.61 46.50 -28.70
N LEU A 153 -28.73 47.48 -28.48
CA LEU A 153 -28.73 48.88 -28.98
C LEU A 153 -29.15 50.05 -28.05
N ALA A 154 -28.12 50.86 -27.79
CA ALA A 154 -28.02 52.30 -28.11
C ALA A 154 -28.52 53.42 -27.16
N GLY A 155 -27.60 54.38 -26.94
CA GLY A 155 -27.86 55.79 -26.63
C GLY A 155 -28.20 56.15 -25.17
N THR A 156 -27.95 57.36 -24.67
CA THR A 156 -27.16 58.52 -25.20
C THR A 156 -26.98 59.56 -24.08
N ALA A 157 -25.84 60.29 -24.08
CA ALA A 157 -25.61 61.64 -23.52
C ALA A 157 -25.90 61.95 -22.01
N GLY A 158 -25.02 62.72 -21.36
CA GLY A 158 -25.21 63.04 -19.93
C GLY A 158 -24.32 64.05 -19.18
N ILE A 159 -23.57 64.93 -19.86
CA ILE A 159 -23.09 66.26 -19.34
C ILE A 159 -22.12 66.30 -18.12
N ALA A 160 -21.04 67.08 -18.23
CA ALA A 160 -20.11 67.44 -17.15
C ALA A 160 -20.52 68.77 -16.46
N PRO A 161 -19.91 69.21 -15.32
CA PRO A 161 -18.54 69.77 -15.35
C PRO A 161 -17.68 69.55 -14.08
N ALA A 162 -16.40 69.95 -14.17
CA ALA A 162 -15.49 70.20 -13.02
C ALA A 162 -15.78 71.58 -12.37
N PRO A 163 -15.10 72.02 -11.27
CA PRO A 163 -13.72 72.53 -11.41
C PRO A 163 -12.77 72.53 -10.18
N ALA A 164 -11.48 72.81 -10.48
CA ALA A 164 -10.52 73.67 -9.74
C ALA A 164 -9.80 73.23 -8.43
N GLY A 165 -8.50 73.59 -8.37
CA GLY A 165 -7.63 73.67 -7.18
C GLY A 165 -6.59 72.54 -7.09
N GLY A 166 -5.27 72.78 -7.00
CA GLY A 166 -4.50 74.03 -7.00
C GLY A 166 -2.99 73.75 -7.15
N ALA A 167 -2.16 74.81 -7.20
CA ALA A 167 -0.70 74.80 -7.42
C ALA A 167 0.11 74.08 -6.29
N ILE A 168 1.43 73.83 -6.35
CA ILE A 168 2.57 74.78 -6.44
C ILE A 168 3.89 74.05 -6.86
N SER A 169 4.75 74.82 -7.56
CA SER A 169 6.23 74.78 -7.87
C SER A 169 7.19 73.70 -7.26
N SER A 170 8.49 73.58 -7.63
CA SER A 170 9.48 74.49 -8.29
C SER A 170 10.80 73.76 -8.66
N GLY A 171 11.59 74.34 -9.58
CA GLY A 171 13.04 74.08 -9.80
C GLY A 171 13.34 73.08 -10.94
N GLU A 172 13.79 73.43 -12.15
CA GLU A 172 14.82 74.35 -12.71
C GLU A 172 16.26 73.79 -12.83
N HIS A 173 16.86 74.11 -13.99
CA HIS A 173 18.28 73.97 -14.42
C HIS A 173 18.78 72.55 -14.79
N SER A 174 19.60 72.37 -15.85
CA SER A 174 20.07 73.30 -16.91
C SER A 174 20.76 72.57 -18.09
N ASP A 175 20.53 73.07 -19.31
CA ASP A 175 21.39 73.23 -20.51
C ASP A 175 22.52 72.25 -20.93
N GLY A 176 22.65 72.10 -22.26
CA GLY A 176 23.79 71.48 -22.97
C GLY A 176 23.37 70.84 -24.31
N ILE A 177 23.05 71.60 -25.37
CA ILE A 177 23.97 72.05 -26.45
C ILE A 177 24.73 70.86 -27.12
N ALA A 178 24.85 70.66 -28.44
CA ALA A 178 24.21 71.06 -29.72
C ALA A 178 25.16 70.55 -30.85
N GLY A 179 24.70 70.50 -32.10
CA GLY A 179 25.49 70.19 -33.32
C GLY A 179 24.69 69.31 -34.29
N GLU A 180 24.04 69.83 -35.35
CA GLU A 180 24.59 70.32 -36.65
C GLU A 180 25.35 69.22 -37.45
N ALA A 181 25.24 69.02 -38.77
CA ALA A 181 24.36 69.50 -39.88
C ALA A 181 24.62 68.55 -41.11
N GLY A 182 23.97 68.59 -42.30
CA GLY A 182 22.85 69.38 -42.86
C GLY A 182 22.87 69.39 -44.42
N GLY A 183 21.70 69.24 -45.09
CA GLY A 183 21.55 69.20 -46.58
C GLY A 183 20.77 67.96 -47.05
N ARG A 184 19.64 68.04 -47.79
CA ARG A 184 19.39 68.53 -49.18
C ARG A 184 20.22 67.77 -50.23
N GLY A 185 19.66 67.12 -51.27
CA GLY A 185 18.25 66.94 -51.67
C GLY A 185 18.13 66.15 -52.99
N GLU A 186 16.98 66.27 -53.67
CA GLU A 186 16.68 65.87 -55.06
C GLU A 186 16.28 64.40 -55.39
N CYS A 187 15.09 64.30 -56.00
CA CYS A 187 14.51 63.21 -56.81
C CYS A 187 14.87 63.47 -58.31
N PRO A 188 14.65 62.56 -59.30
CA PRO A 188 13.48 61.66 -59.37
C PRO A 188 13.59 60.28 -60.10
N CYS A 189 12.52 59.49 -59.91
CA CYS A 189 11.87 58.50 -60.80
C CYS A 189 12.67 57.41 -61.55
N GLY A 190 12.33 56.13 -61.28
CA GLY A 190 12.31 55.06 -62.28
C GLY A 190 12.52 53.62 -61.77
N GLY A 191 11.49 52.75 -61.88
CA GLY A 191 11.67 51.28 -61.90
C GLY A 191 11.15 50.47 -60.69
N HIS A 192 10.23 49.55 -60.96
CA HIS A 192 9.57 48.63 -60.02
C HIS A 192 10.49 47.71 -59.18
N VAL A 193 10.24 47.63 -57.86
CA VAL A 193 10.05 46.37 -57.09
C VAL A 193 9.17 46.68 -55.86
N PRO A 194 8.07 45.94 -55.56
CA PRO A 194 7.40 46.01 -54.26
C PRO A 194 7.89 44.88 -53.33
N THR A 195 8.79 45.20 -52.41
CA THR A 195 9.19 44.34 -51.29
C THR A 195 8.50 44.75 -49.98
N CYS A 196 8.06 43.75 -49.21
CA CYS A 196 7.70 43.80 -47.78
C CYS A 196 6.59 44.77 -47.31
N PRO A 197 5.38 44.27 -47.00
CA PRO A 197 4.50 44.89 -46.02
C PRO A 197 4.88 44.47 -44.58
N ALA A 198 4.81 45.45 -43.67
CA ALA A 198 4.69 45.32 -42.21
C ALA A 198 5.68 44.41 -41.45
N ALA A 199 6.53 45.04 -40.64
CA ALA A 199 7.07 44.39 -39.45
C ALA A 199 5.91 43.98 -38.52
N LEU A 200 5.73 42.68 -38.31
CA LEU A 200 4.92 42.17 -37.20
C LEU A 200 5.59 42.61 -35.91
N THR A 201 4.97 43.57 -35.22
CA THR A 201 5.35 43.94 -33.85
C THR A 201 5.27 42.70 -32.98
N SER A 202 6.40 42.27 -32.41
CA SER A 202 6.40 41.26 -31.36
C SER A 202 5.37 41.66 -30.30
N PRO A 203 4.53 40.74 -29.80
CA PRO A 203 3.58 41.07 -28.76
C PRO A 203 4.34 41.66 -27.57
N ALA A 204 3.77 42.69 -26.96
CA ALA A 204 4.36 43.29 -25.76
C ALA A 204 4.63 42.19 -24.72
N PRO A 205 5.78 42.21 -24.02
CA PRO A 205 6.08 41.18 -23.03
C PRO A 205 4.94 41.12 -22.02
N GLY A 206 4.40 39.91 -21.83
CA GLY A 206 3.36 39.67 -20.84
C GLY A 206 3.83 40.06 -19.44
N PRO A 207 2.92 40.22 -18.47
CA PRO A 207 3.32 40.46 -17.09
C PRO A 207 4.28 39.35 -16.64
N GLU A 208 5.40 39.74 -16.02
CA GLU A 208 6.33 38.81 -15.40
C GLU A 208 5.55 37.88 -14.46
N LEU A 209 5.84 36.58 -14.48
CA LEU A 209 5.11 35.57 -13.72
C LEU A 209 6.00 35.02 -12.60
N ALA A 210 5.43 34.89 -11.40
CA ALA A 210 6.06 34.22 -10.28
C ALA A 210 5.44 32.85 -10.05
N VAL A 211 6.28 31.86 -9.74
CA VAL A 211 5.88 30.50 -9.36
C VAL A 211 6.20 30.27 -7.89
N ARG A 212 5.22 29.76 -7.13
CA ARG A 212 5.46 29.10 -5.84
C ARG A 212 5.37 27.59 -6.04
N ILE A 213 6.33 26.86 -5.51
CA ILE A 213 6.37 25.40 -5.53
C ILE A 213 6.25 24.91 -4.08
N CYS A 214 5.36 23.96 -3.81
CA CYS A 214 5.19 23.31 -2.51
C CYS A 214 5.22 21.79 -2.69
N ALA A 215 6.22 21.12 -2.09
CA ALA A 215 6.32 19.67 -2.08
C ALA A 215 5.77 19.12 -0.75
N VAL A 216 4.80 18.21 -0.80
CA VAL A 216 4.22 17.56 0.36
C VAL A 216 4.87 16.19 0.53
N VAL A 217 5.53 15.99 1.67
CA VAL A 217 6.29 14.79 2.02
C VAL A 217 5.66 14.16 3.26
N CYS A 218 5.53 12.83 3.28
CA CYS A 218 4.96 12.08 4.39
C CYS A 218 6.01 11.18 5.04
N ARG A 219 5.83 10.86 6.32
CA ARG A 219 6.52 9.75 6.99
C ARG A 219 5.85 8.45 6.56
N ILE A 220 6.64 7.47 6.14
CA ILE A 220 6.20 6.09 5.89
C ILE A 220 6.91 5.11 6.84
N GLN A 221 6.78 3.81 6.60
CA GLN A 221 7.39 2.78 7.46
C GLN A 221 8.92 2.90 7.53
N GLY A 222 9.46 2.66 8.74
CA GLY A 222 10.88 2.79 9.06
C GLY A 222 11.33 4.24 9.33
N ASP A 223 10.39 5.13 9.67
CA ASP A 223 10.63 6.58 9.79
C ASP A 223 11.36 7.15 8.56
N ARG A 224 10.93 6.70 7.37
CA ARG A 224 11.46 7.18 6.10
C ARG A 224 10.57 8.28 5.52
N PRO A 225 11.14 9.33 4.91
CA PRO A 225 10.38 10.32 4.17
C PRO A 225 9.98 9.78 2.78
N LEU A 226 8.80 10.16 2.30
CA LEU A 226 8.34 9.91 0.94
C LEU A 226 7.62 11.16 0.41
N LEU A 227 8.09 11.70 -0.72
CA LEU A 227 7.36 12.74 -1.45
C LEU A 227 6.02 12.16 -1.92
N SER A 228 4.91 12.80 -1.52
CA SER A 228 3.57 12.41 -1.97
C SER A 228 3.09 13.26 -3.16
N LYS A 229 3.26 14.59 -3.14
CA LYS A 229 2.86 15.44 -4.28
C LYS A 229 3.59 16.78 -4.33
N VAL A 230 3.75 17.34 -5.53
CA VAL A 230 4.24 18.71 -5.74
C VAL A 230 3.10 19.56 -6.31
N VAL A 231 2.73 20.62 -5.61
CA VAL A 231 1.70 21.56 -6.04
C VAL A 231 2.31 22.93 -6.24
N CYS A 232 2.03 23.53 -7.39
CA CYS A 232 2.51 24.83 -7.78
C CYS A 232 1.37 25.85 -7.88
N GLY A 233 1.68 27.10 -7.61
CA GLY A 233 0.81 28.25 -7.86
C GLY A 233 1.54 29.25 -8.76
N VAL A 234 0.86 29.80 -9.75
CA VAL A 234 1.40 30.82 -10.66
C VAL A 234 0.61 32.11 -10.50
N GLY A 235 1.31 33.23 -10.31
CA GLY A 235 0.72 34.56 -10.18
C GLY A 235 1.57 35.62 -10.89
N ARG A 236 1.18 36.89 -10.78
CA ARG A 236 1.96 38.01 -11.31
C ARG A 236 3.19 38.25 -10.44
N GLY A 237 4.34 38.54 -11.04
CA GLY A 237 5.63 38.75 -10.37
C GLY A 237 5.68 40.01 -9.49
N ASP A 238 4.77 40.97 -9.73
CA ASP A 238 4.57 42.15 -8.88
C ASP A 238 3.77 41.84 -7.60
N GLN A 239 3.34 40.59 -7.38
CA GLN A 239 2.51 40.17 -6.25
C GLN A 239 3.02 38.91 -5.56
N LEU A 240 2.76 38.80 -4.25
CA LEU A 240 3.16 37.64 -3.47
C LEU A 240 2.25 36.43 -3.74
N VAL A 241 2.84 35.41 -4.33
CA VAL A 241 2.18 34.13 -4.67
C VAL A 241 2.00 33.26 -3.41
N ARG A 242 0.75 32.90 -3.10
CA ARG A 242 0.34 32.12 -1.91
C ARG A 242 -0.70 31.06 -2.30
N HIS A 243 -0.93 30.07 -1.42
CA HIS A 243 -1.98 29.05 -1.65
C HIS A 243 -3.38 29.65 -1.86
N HIS A 244 -3.76 30.68 -1.10
CA HIS A 244 -5.12 31.25 -1.14
C HIS A 244 -5.39 32.21 -2.31
N ASN A 245 -4.38 32.64 -3.07
CA ASN A 245 -4.54 33.56 -4.20
C ASN A 245 -4.06 32.98 -5.53
N THR A 246 -3.82 31.67 -5.60
CA THR A 246 -3.50 30.98 -6.87
C THR A 246 -4.27 29.68 -7.02
N LEU A 247 -4.62 29.35 -8.26
CA LEU A 247 -5.14 28.03 -8.59
C LEU A 247 -3.98 27.02 -8.58
N PRO A 248 -4.14 25.85 -7.94
CA PRO A 248 -3.10 24.85 -7.88
C PRO A 248 -2.90 24.19 -9.26
N ARG A 249 -1.65 23.88 -9.58
CA ARG A 249 -1.19 23.29 -10.85
C ARG A 249 -0.06 22.30 -10.57
N THR A 250 0.21 21.37 -11.49
CA THR A 250 1.46 20.60 -11.44
C THR A 250 2.66 21.48 -11.78
N LEU A 251 3.84 20.98 -11.39
CA LEU A 251 5.10 21.64 -11.68
C LEU A 251 5.34 21.81 -13.19
N GLY A 252 5.18 20.76 -14.00
CA GLY A 252 5.34 20.86 -15.46
C GLY A 252 4.49 21.95 -16.11
N VAL A 253 3.21 22.08 -15.72
CA VAL A 253 2.33 23.15 -16.24
C VAL A 253 2.77 24.53 -15.74
N ALA A 254 3.13 24.65 -14.47
CA ALA A 254 3.57 25.93 -13.90
C ALA A 254 4.89 26.42 -14.51
N LEU A 255 5.83 25.51 -14.79
CA LEU A 255 7.10 25.80 -15.46
C LEU A 255 6.89 26.20 -16.93
N ALA A 256 6.07 25.47 -17.67
CA ALA A 256 5.74 25.80 -19.06
C ALA A 256 5.17 27.21 -19.20
N GLN A 257 4.25 27.61 -18.30
CA GLN A 257 3.71 28.98 -18.28
C GLN A 257 4.75 30.07 -18.04
N CYS A 258 5.87 29.74 -17.39
CA CYS A 258 7.00 30.62 -17.17
C CYS A 258 8.11 30.46 -18.24
N GLY A 259 7.80 29.82 -19.37
CA GLY A 259 8.72 29.64 -20.50
C GLY A 259 9.72 28.49 -20.34
N LEU A 260 9.49 27.58 -19.38
CA LEU A 260 10.38 26.47 -19.06
C LEU A 260 9.74 25.13 -19.48
N GLU A 261 9.88 24.81 -20.77
CA GLU A 261 9.26 23.63 -21.39
C GLU A 261 10.24 22.47 -21.68
N GLU A 262 11.55 22.64 -21.43
CA GLU A 262 12.54 21.60 -21.70
C GLU A 262 12.39 20.42 -20.73
N ALA A 263 11.82 19.31 -21.22
CA ALA A 263 11.48 18.13 -20.41
C ALA A 263 12.65 17.59 -19.58
N ALA A 264 13.89 17.65 -20.09
CA ALA A 264 15.09 17.23 -19.36
C ALA A 264 15.38 18.13 -18.13
N GLN A 265 15.17 19.45 -18.27
CA GLN A 265 15.31 20.38 -17.14
C GLN A 265 14.18 20.22 -16.12
N VAL A 266 12.95 20.01 -16.59
CA VAL A 266 11.77 19.76 -15.72
C VAL A 266 11.99 18.50 -14.88
N ALA A 267 12.37 17.37 -15.50
CA ALA A 267 12.63 16.11 -14.79
C ALA A 267 13.79 16.22 -13.79
N LEU A 268 14.88 16.91 -14.15
CA LEU A 268 16.00 17.16 -13.23
C LEU A 268 15.56 18.04 -12.04
N LEU A 269 14.69 19.01 -12.27
CA LEU A 269 14.15 19.89 -11.23
C LEU A 269 13.18 19.13 -10.31
N GLU A 270 12.31 18.27 -10.85
CA GLU A 270 11.45 17.35 -10.09
C GLU A 270 12.27 16.46 -9.16
N GLN A 271 13.34 15.82 -9.68
CA GLN A 271 14.24 14.99 -8.89
C GLN A 271 14.91 15.76 -7.75
N ARG A 272 15.35 17.01 -8.01
CA ARG A 272 15.98 17.88 -7.00
C ARG A 272 14.99 18.34 -5.93
N ILE A 273 13.76 18.70 -6.32
CA ILE A 273 12.67 19.05 -5.40
C ILE A 273 12.35 17.86 -4.50
N LYS A 274 12.18 16.66 -5.08
CA LYS A 274 11.95 15.41 -4.35
C LYS A 274 13.04 15.17 -3.30
N ALA A 275 14.29 15.07 -3.75
CA ALA A 275 15.41 14.74 -2.87
C ALA A 275 15.58 15.76 -1.73
N THR A 276 15.38 17.05 -2.03
CA THR A 276 15.53 18.12 -1.02
C THR A 276 14.36 18.14 -0.04
N ALA A 277 13.13 17.86 -0.49
CA ALA A 277 11.97 17.80 0.37
C ALA A 277 12.00 16.55 1.29
N GLU A 278 12.41 15.40 0.75
CA GLU A 278 12.62 14.18 1.51
C GLU A 278 13.75 14.35 2.55
N ALA A 279 14.88 14.96 2.17
CA ALA A 279 15.96 15.30 3.10
C ALA A 279 15.52 16.28 4.20
N ALA A 280 14.64 17.26 3.88
CA ALA A 280 14.09 18.18 4.88
C ALA A 280 13.23 17.46 5.92
N LEU A 281 12.37 16.52 5.50
CA LEU A 281 11.65 15.68 6.46
C LEU A 281 12.63 14.77 7.23
N ALA A 282 13.59 14.10 6.58
CA ALA A 282 14.58 13.27 7.27
C ALA A 282 15.32 14.02 8.40
N ALA A 283 15.68 15.29 8.20
CA ALA A 283 16.28 16.14 9.23
C ALA A 283 15.34 16.40 10.42
N VAL A 284 14.04 16.58 10.16
CA VAL A 284 13.01 16.68 11.21
C VAL A 284 12.85 15.34 11.97
N LEU A 285 12.86 14.22 11.27
CA LEU A 285 12.78 12.88 11.87
C LEU A 285 13.99 12.58 12.76
N ALA A 286 15.19 12.94 12.31
CA ALA A 286 16.42 12.82 13.11
C ALA A 286 16.41 13.71 14.35
N LEU A 287 15.86 14.93 14.26
CA LEU A 287 15.65 15.80 15.42
C LEU A 287 14.67 15.18 16.41
N GLU A 288 13.52 14.69 15.95
CA GLU A 288 12.52 14.04 16.80
C GLU A 288 13.04 12.80 17.52
N ALA A 289 13.88 11.99 16.87
CA ALA A 289 14.49 10.82 17.47
C ALA A 289 15.38 11.17 18.69
N GLY A 290 15.93 12.39 18.73
CA GLY A 290 16.68 12.93 19.86
C GLY A 290 15.81 13.50 21.00
N LEU A 291 14.49 13.58 20.84
CA LEU A 291 13.58 14.18 21.82
C LEU A 291 12.89 13.14 22.71
N SER A 292 12.84 13.44 24.01
CA SER A 292 12.02 12.69 24.98
C SER A 292 10.53 12.75 24.61
N ALA A 293 9.73 11.84 25.18
CA ALA A 293 8.29 11.84 24.98
C ALA A 293 7.65 13.17 25.42
N GLU A 294 8.13 13.74 26.52
CA GLU A 294 7.67 15.00 27.10
C GLU A 294 8.04 16.18 26.20
N GLN A 295 9.26 16.20 25.65
CA GLN A 295 9.71 17.22 24.69
C GLN A 295 8.94 17.17 23.36
N ARG A 296 8.45 16.00 22.95
CA ARG A 296 7.54 15.84 21.80
C ARG A 296 6.08 16.18 22.10
N GLY A 297 5.71 16.44 23.36
CA GLY A 297 4.33 16.67 23.77
C GLY A 297 3.50 15.39 24.01
N GLY A 298 4.14 14.22 24.03
CA GLY A 298 3.52 12.95 24.39
C GLY A 298 4.21 11.73 23.75
N ARG A 299 4.05 10.55 24.36
CA ARG A 299 4.70 9.29 23.94
C ARG A 299 4.41 8.85 22.49
N GLN A 300 3.32 9.32 21.89
CA GLN A 300 2.92 8.98 20.51
C GLN A 300 2.82 10.22 19.59
N VAL A 301 3.33 11.37 20.01
CA VAL A 301 3.37 12.58 19.16
C VAL A 301 4.60 12.51 18.25
N HIS A 302 4.37 12.77 16.96
CA HIS A 302 5.39 12.80 15.91
C HIS A 302 4.83 13.47 14.65
N ILE A 303 5.70 14.03 13.81
CA ILE A 303 5.36 14.63 12.52
C ILE A 303 5.27 13.55 11.45
N ASP A 304 4.08 13.40 10.87
CA ASP A 304 3.79 12.44 9.79
C ASP A 304 3.71 13.07 8.40
N PHE A 305 3.66 14.40 8.28
CA PHE A 305 3.73 15.09 7.00
C PHE A 305 4.36 16.48 7.12
N LEU A 306 4.92 16.96 6.01
CA LEU A 306 5.62 18.23 5.91
C LEU A 306 5.46 18.80 4.50
N GLY A 307 4.97 20.04 4.39
CA GLY A 307 5.10 20.83 3.19
C GLY A 307 6.45 21.54 3.17
N VAL A 308 7.12 21.52 2.03
CA VAL A 308 8.40 22.18 1.79
C VAL A 308 8.20 23.16 0.64
N ASP A 309 8.23 24.46 0.96
CA ASP A 309 8.10 25.53 -0.04
C ASP A 309 9.46 25.81 -0.66
N PHE A 310 9.50 25.91 -1.99
CA PHE A 310 10.70 26.21 -2.76
C PHE A 310 10.59 27.51 -3.53
N VAL A 311 11.73 28.18 -3.66
CA VAL A 311 12.00 29.19 -4.69
C VAL A 311 12.99 28.62 -5.69
N LEU A 312 12.88 29.00 -6.97
CA LEU A 312 13.87 28.65 -7.99
C LEU A 312 14.96 29.71 -8.04
N THR A 313 16.21 29.26 -7.98
CA THR A 313 17.41 30.10 -8.14
C THR A 313 18.15 29.68 -9.42
N VAL A 314 18.79 30.64 -10.09
CA VAL A 314 19.59 30.36 -11.29
C VAL A 314 21.06 30.27 -10.89
N ALA A 315 21.67 29.10 -11.07
CA ALA A 315 23.11 28.90 -10.88
C ALA A 315 23.74 28.56 -12.24
N GLY A 316 24.41 29.54 -12.85
CA GLY A 316 24.91 29.41 -14.22
C GLY A 316 23.77 29.31 -15.23
N ARG A 317 23.64 28.15 -15.90
CA ARG A 317 22.51 27.82 -16.80
C ARG A 317 21.49 26.87 -16.17
N THR A 318 21.63 26.54 -14.89
CA THR A 318 20.84 25.47 -14.25
C THR A 318 19.92 26.03 -13.18
N LEU A 319 18.63 25.72 -13.29
CA LEU A 319 17.64 25.99 -12.25
C LEU A 319 17.86 25.08 -11.04
N THR A 320 17.92 25.68 -9.87
CA THR A 320 18.21 24.99 -8.61
C THR A 320 17.17 25.40 -7.56
N PRO A 321 16.39 24.44 -7.02
CA PRO A 321 15.39 24.72 -6.01
C PRO A 321 16.09 25.01 -4.67
N ALA A 322 15.71 26.10 -4.01
CA ALA A 322 16.14 26.44 -2.67
C ALA A 322 14.93 26.41 -1.72
N VAL A 323 15.09 25.79 -0.55
CA VAL A 323 14.02 25.72 0.46
C VAL A 323 13.80 27.12 1.03
N LEU A 324 12.57 27.62 0.92
CA LEU A 324 12.14 28.91 1.45
C LEU A 324 11.60 28.76 2.87
N LYS A 325 10.75 27.77 3.12
CA LYS A 325 10.21 27.45 4.45
C LYS A 325 9.65 26.03 4.51
N LEU A 326 9.50 25.55 5.74
CA LEU A 326 8.62 24.43 6.06
C LEU A 326 7.20 24.95 6.31
N ASN A 327 6.18 24.19 5.91
CA ASN A 327 4.78 24.57 5.98
C ASN A 327 3.89 23.37 6.32
N SER A 328 2.87 23.55 7.15
CA SER A 328 1.83 22.55 7.40
C SER A 328 0.43 23.02 6.99
N GLY A 329 0.25 24.32 6.72
CA GLY A 329 -1.03 24.92 6.38
C GLY A 329 -1.37 24.86 4.90
N LEU A 330 -2.59 24.42 4.59
CA LEU A 330 -3.19 24.35 3.24
C LEU A 330 -2.46 23.45 2.22
N CYS A 331 -1.44 22.68 2.64
CA CYS A 331 -0.65 21.82 1.76
C CYS A 331 -1.51 20.71 1.13
N LEU A 332 -2.18 19.90 1.96
CA LEU A 332 -3.07 18.82 1.51
C LEU A 332 -4.32 19.36 0.78
N GLU A 333 -4.75 20.57 1.13
CA GLU A 333 -5.86 21.28 0.48
C GLU A 333 -5.54 21.67 -0.96
N ALA A 334 -4.35 22.23 -1.19
CA ALA A 334 -3.92 22.55 -2.55
C ALA A 334 -3.69 21.29 -3.40
N CYS A 335 -3.33 20.16 -2.78
CA CYS A 335 -3.30 18.87 -3.46
C CYS A 335 -4.70 18.36 -3.83
N GLY A 336 -5.63 18.34 -2.87
CA GLY A 336 -7.01 17.92 -3.10
C GLY A 336 -7.72 18.79 -4.14
N ALA A 337 -7.46 20.09 -4.14
CA ALA A 337 -7.98 21.00 -5.16
C ALA A 337 -7.33 20.75 -6.55
N LEU A 338 -6.03 20.45 -6.64
CA LEU A 338 -5.40 20.03 -7.90
C LEU A 338 -6.03 18.74 -8.45
N GLU A 339 -6.24 17.76 -7.59
CA GLU A 339 -6.88 16.48 -7.92
C GLU A 339 -8.33 16.68 -8.34
N GLY A 340 -9.12 17.45 -7.59
CA GLY A 340 -10.51 17.76 -7.90
C GLY A 340 -10.70 18.50 -9.23
N LEU A 341 -9.78 19.40 -9.59
CA LEU A 341 -9.75 20.08 -10.89
C LEU A 341 -9.43 19.15 -12.06
N TRP A 342 -8.80 18.00 -11.81
CA TRP A 342 -8.36 17.03 -12.84
C TRP A 342 -9.15 15.72 -12.85
N ALA A 343 -9.95 15.41 -11.82
CA ALA A 343 -10.69 14.16 -11.63
C ALA A 343 -11.98 14.01 -12.49
N ALA A 344 -11.92 14.43 -13.76
CA ALA A 344 -12.86 14.02 -14.81
C ALA A 344 -12.36 12.72 -15.48
N PRO A 345 -13.24 11.81 -15.93
CA PRO A 345 -12.87 10.42 -16.17
C PRO A 345 -12.10 10.23 -17.49
N ARG A 346 -10.78 10.42 -17.46
CA ARG A 346 -9.89 9.95 -18.52
C ARG A 346 -9.58 8.47 -18.30
N LEU A 347 -10.25 7.64 -19.09
CA LEU A 347 -9.89 6.24 -19.30
C LEU A 347 -8.43 6.17 -19.80
N GLY A 348 -7.56 5.50 -19.05
CA GLY A 348 -6.19 5.20 -19.45
C GLY A 348 -5.08 6.11 -18.88
N ARG A 349 -4.21 5.50 -18.06
CA ARG A 349 -2.83 5.94 -17.77
C ARG A 349 -2.58 7.40 -17.32
N SER A 350 -3.38 7.97 -16.41
CA SER A 350 -2.92 9.07 -15.54
C SER A 350 -3.79 9.32 -14.29
N VAL A 351 -4.20 8.27 -13.57
CA VAL A 351 -4.75 8.46 -12.21
C VAL A 351 -3.58 8.66 -11.27
N GLU A 352 -3.10 9.92 -11.22
CA GLU A 352 -2.14 10.39 -10.22
C GLU A 352 -2.64 10.07 -8.81
N GLU A 353 -1.72 9.71 -7.93
CA GLU A 353 -2.06 9.36 -6.55
C GLU A 353 -2.68 10.55 -5.82
N ALA A 354 -3.65 10.25 -4.96
CA ALA A 354 -4.15 11.22 -4.00
C ALA A 354 -3.01 11.57 -3.02
N ALA A 355 -2.72 12.85 -2.84
CA ALA A 355 -1.60 13.31 -2.00
C ALA A 355 -1.71 12.95 -0.50
N ALA A 356 -2.83 12.35 -0.09
CA ALA A 356 -3.03 11.81 1.23
C ALA A 356 -2.63 10.33 1.35
N ALA A 357 -2.37 9.59 0.26
CA ALA A 357 -2.24 8.12 0.32
C ALA A 357 -1.12 7.62 1.26
N PRO A 358 0.13 8.15 1.21
CA PRO A 358 1.19 7.77 2.16
C PRO A 358 0.88 8.19 3.61
N LEU A 359 0.13 9.28 3.80
CA LEU A 359 -0.30 9.72 5.13
C LEU A 359 -1.38 8.78 5.69
N VAL A 360 -2.38 8.42 4.88
CA VAL A 360 -3.46 7.49 5.24
C VAL A 360 -2.89 6.13 5.62
N GLU A 361 -1.97 5.58 4.84
CA GLU A 361 -1.24 4.35 5.17
C GLU A 361 -0.57 4.43 6.55
N THR A 362 0.14 5.52 6.84
CA THR A 362 0.76 5.73 8.15
C THR A 362 -0.29 5.84 9.27
N MET A 363 -1.43 6.50 9.05
CA MET A 363 -2.55 6.52 10.00
C MET A 363 -3.14 5.12 10.24
N LEU A 364 -3.34 4.32 9.18
CA LEU A 364 -3.86 2.96 9.27
C LEU A 364 -2.91 2.05 10.05
N ARG A 365 -1.61 2.08 9.73
CA ARG A 365 -0.55 1.34 10.44
C ARG A 365 -0.48 1.73 11.91
N ARG A 366 -0.52 3.03 12.23
CA ARG A 366 -0.56 3.54 13.62
C ARG A 366 -1.79 3.05 14.36
N SER A 367 -2.96 3.09 13.72
CA SER A 367 -4.23 2.65 14.30
C SER A 367 -4.23 1.14 14.58
N GLY A 368 -3.75 0.31 13.65
CA GLY A 368 -3.55 -1.12 13.85
C GLY A 368 -2.65 -1.40 15.06
N ARG A 369 -1.45 -0.80 15.11
CA ARG A 369 -0.54 -0.94 16.27
C ARG A 369 -1.18 -0.47 17.58
N ARG A 370 -1.97 0.61 17.57
CA ARG A 370 -2.68 1.14 18.74
C ARG A 370 -3.77 0.20 19.27
N LEU A 371 -4.42 -0.56 18.39
CA LEU A 371 -5.39 -1.61 18.73
C LEU A 371 -4.72 -2.90 19.23
N MET A 372 -3.53 -3.22 18.72
CA MET A 372 -2.76 -4.40 19.11
C MET A 372 -1.96 -4.19 20.41
N ALA A 373 -1.60 -2.96 20.75
CA ALA A 373 -0.79 -2.66 21.93
C ALA A 373 -1.41 -3.20 23.24
N GLY A 374 -0.65 -4.08 23.91
CA GLY A 374 -1.00 -4.70 25.18
C GLY A 374 -1.72 -6.04 25.09
N LYS A 375 -2.16 -6.46 23.89
CA LYS A 375 -2.82 -7.76 23.64
C LYS A 375 -1.90 -8.93 23.90
N GLN A 376 -2.46 -10.04 24.37
CA GLN A 376 -1.76 -11.27 24.70
C GLN A 376 -2.04 -12.34 23.65
N LEU A 377 -1.04 -12.69 22.83
CA LEU A 377 -1.17 -13.70 21.78
C LEU A 377 -0.34 -14.93 22.14
N LEU A 378 -0.88 -16.11 21.85
CA LEU A 378 -0.13 -17.37 21.87
C LEU A 378 0.46 -17.65 20.48
N VAL A 379 1.74 -17.98 20.44
CA VAL A 379 2.48 -18.39 19.24
C VAL A 379 2.83 -19.87 19.38
N ILE A 380 2.58 -20.67 18.34
CA ILE A 380 2.98 -22.09 18.28
C ILE A 380 4.06 -22.26 17.22
N GLY A 381 5.21 -22.80 17.61
CA GLY A 381 6.40 -22.93 16.77
C GLY A 381 7.10 -21.58 16.60
N ALA A 382 8.37 -21.52 17.00
CA ALA A 382 9.13 -20.28 17.00
C ALA A 382 9.86 -20.00 15.67
N GLY A 383 10.21 -21.07 14.94
CA GLY A 383 10.99 -21.05 13.70
C GLY A 383 12.43 -20.57 13.89
N GLY A 384 13.32 -20.93 12.96
CA GLY A 384 14.74 -20.53 12.99
C GLY A 384 14.98 -19.02 12.83
N VAL A 385 16.25 -18.59 12.78
CA VAL A 385 16.62 -17.14 12.72
C VAL A 385 15.97 -16.37 11.55
N SER A 386 15.57 -17.00 10.44
CA SER A 386 14.78 -16.31 9.40
C SER A 386 13.44 -15.75 9.88
N LYS A 387 12.96 -16.18 11.06
CA LYS A 387 11.75 -15.68 11.72
C LYS A 387 12.04 -14.68 12.86
N LYS A 388 13.31 -14.30 13.09
CA LYS A 388 13.73 -13.30 14.09
C LYS A 388 12.96 -11.98 13.99
N PHE A 389 12.64 -11.54 12.76
CA PHE A 389 11.85 -10.33 12.50
C PHE A 389 10.46 -10.38 13.14
N VAL A 390 9.87 -11.56 13.35
CA VAL A 390 8.52 -11.70 13.93
C VAL A 390 8.50 -11.22 15.37
N TRP A 391 9.51 -11.63 16.14
CA TRP A 391 9.68 -11.27 17.55
C TRP A 391 9.96 -9.77 17.73
N GLU A 392 10.79 -9.21 16.85
CA GLU A 392 11.11 -7.78 16.83
C GLU A 392 9.89 -6.94 16.46
N ALA A 393 9.19 -7.30 15.37
CA ALA A 393 8.01 -6.59 14.91
C ALA A 393 6.83 -6.70 15.90
N ALA A 394 6.61 -7.87 16.52
CA ALA A 394 5.56 -8.05 17.52
C ALA A 394 5.77 -7.16 18.75
N ARG A 395 7.03 -7.02 19.22
CA ARG A 395 7.40 -6.06 20.27
C ARG A 395 7.11 -4.62 19.83
N ASP A 396 7.41 -4.27 18.58
CA ASP A 396 7.18 -2.94 18.02
C ASP A 396 5.69 -2.63 17.77
N TYR A 397 4.82 -3.65 17.74
CA TYR A 397 3.35 -3.51 17.81
C TYR A 397 2.83 -3.37 19.25
N GLY A 398 3.69 -3.57 20.26
CA GLY A 398 3.32 -3.59 21.67
C GLY A 398 2.63 -4.87 22.13
N LEU A 399 2.78 -5.98 21.38
CA LEU A 399 2.21 -7.27 21.75
C LEU A 399 2.89 -7.86 22.99
N LYS A 400 2.14 -8.67 23.72
CA LYS A 400 2.66 -9.64 24.68
C LYS A 400 2.50 -11.02 24.05
N LEU A 401 3.59 -11.74 23.90
CA LEU A 401 3.62 -13.08 23.33
C LEU A 401 3.82 -14.12 24.42
N HIS A 402 3.07 -15.20 24.32
CA HIS A 402 3.35 -16.47 24.98
C HIS A 402 3.76 -17.45 23.87
N LEU A 403 4.79 -18.26 24.07
CA LEU A 403 5.32 -19.18 23.05
C LEU A 403 5.20 -20.64 23.49
N VAL A 404 4.76 -21.48 22.57
CA VAL A 404 4.83 -22.95 22.63
C VAL A 404 5.93 -23.42 21.67
N GLU A 405 6.93 -24.15 22.17
CA GLU A 405 8.13 -24.53 21.41
C GLU A 405 8.74 -25.84 21.94
N SER A 406 9.32 -26.64 21.03
CA SER A 406 10.01 -27.90 21.31
C SER A 406 11.42 -27.68 21.87
N ASP A 407 12.20 -26.70 21.37
CA ASP A 407 13.53 -26.43 21.94
C ASP A 407 13.48 -25.49 23.17
N PRO A 408 13.78 -25.98 24.39
CA PRO A 408 13.81 -25.13 25.59
C PRO A 408 14.94 -24.08 25.58
N ASN A 409 15.91 -24.18 24.66
CA ASN A 409 17.01 -23.23 24.51
C ASN A 409 16.77 -22.20 23.40
N HIS A 410 15.61 -22.26 22.72
CA HIS A 410 15.34 -21.44 21.55
C HIS A 410 15.47 -19.94 21.86
N PHE A 411 16.07 -19.16 20.96
CA PHE A 411 16.39 -17.74 21.21
C PHE A 411 15.15 -16.91 21.58
N ALA A 412 13.98 -17.26 21.03
CA ALA A 412 12.72 -16.58 21.29
C ALA A 412 12.22 -16.74 22.74
N SER A 413 12.69 -17.74 23.50
CA SER A 413 12.34 -17.95 24.91
C SER A 413 12.60 -16.73 25.80
N GLN A 414 13.60 -15.90 25.45
CA GLN A 414 13.98 -14.68 26.16
C GLN A 414 13.19 -13.43 25.69
N LEU A 415 12.40 -13.55 24.62
CA LEU A 415 11.67 -12.44 23.99
C LEU A 415 10.17 -12.43 24.34
N VAL A 416 9.70 -13.41 25.11
CA VAL A 416 8.29 -13.67 25.40
C VAL A 416 7.94 -13.52 26.89
N GLN A 417 6.67 -13.27 27.20
CA GLN A 417 6.18 -13.18 28.58
C GLN A 417 5.99 -14.55 29.23
N THR A 418 5.84 -15.61 28.45
CA THR A 418 5.75 -16.99 28.95
C THR A 418 6.24 -17.96 27.91
N PHE A 419 7.06 -18.92 28.34
CA PHE A 419 7.50 -20.05 27.54
C PHE A 419 6.80 -21.34 28.00
N ILE A 420 6.28 -22.11 27.04
CA ILE A 420 5.66 -23.41 27.23
C ILE A 420 6.50 -24.41 26.43
N HIS A 421 7.40 -25.13 27.11
CA HIS A 421 8.09 -26.26 26.51
C HIS A 421 7.08 -27.37 26.22
N PHE A 422 6.87 -27.69 24.95
CA PHE A 422 5.95 -28.70 24.48
C PHE A 422 6.38 -29.15 23.10
N ASP A 423 6.31 -30.46 22.82
CA ASP A 423 6.69 -30.97 21.51
C ASP A 423 5.66 -30.61 20.43
N VAL A 424 6.03 -29.69 19.56
CA VAL A 424 5.22 -29.22 18.43
C VAL A 424 5.61 -29.85 17.10
N THR A 425 6.40 -30.95 17.08
CA THR A 425 6.81 -31.64 15.83
C THR A 425 6.11 -32.97 15.56
N GLU A 426 5.48 -33.62 16.55
CA GLU A 426 4.70 -34.86 16.34
C GLU A 426 3.23 -34.53 16.03
N HIS A 427 2.92 -34.38 14.75
CA HIS A 427 1.61 -33.89 14.29
C HIS A 427 0.52 -34.96 14.21
N ARG A 428 0.86 -36.24 14.25
CA ARG A 428 -0.16 -37.32 14.26
C ARG A 428 -0.97 -37.33 15.56
N ARG A 429 -0.56 -36.54 16.57
CA ARG A 429 -1.23 -36.36 17.86
C ARG A 429 -1.78 -34.94 18.06
N ASP A 430 -1.86 -34.11 17.02
CA ASP A 430 -2.27 -32.70 17.12
C ASP A 430 -3.61 -32.47 17.85
N GLU A 431 -4.61 -33.36 17.70
CA GLU A 431 -5.88 -33.30 18.45
C GLU A 431 -5.70 -33.52 19.97
N GLU A 432 -4.82 -34.44 20.38
CA GLU A 432 -4.46 -34.67 21.79
C GLU A 432 -3.58 -33.53 22.32
N ASN A 433 -2.61 -33.10 21.52
CA ASN A 433 -1.69 -32.01 21.84
C ASN A 433 -2.45 -30.70 22.06
N ALA A 434 -3.46 -30.39 21.24
CA ALA A 434 -4.33 -29.23 21.42
C ALA A 434 -5.08 -29.26 22.75
N GLN A 435 -5.60 -30.42 23.17
CA GLN A 435 -6.29 -30.57 24.47
C GLN A 435 -5.33 -30.37 25.65
N LEU A 436 -4.12 -30.94 25.57
CA LEU A 436 -3.07 -30.78 26.59
C LEU A 436 -2.58 -29.33 26.68
N LEU A 437 -2.35 -28.67 25.54
CA LEU A 437 -1.98 -27.26 25.47
C LEU A 437 -3.09 -26.34 25.99
N ALA A 438 -4.35 -26.64 25.68
CA ALA A 438 -5.48 -25.87 26.21
C ALA A 438 -5.53 -25.94 27.74
N GLU A 439 -5.27 -27.12 28.32
CA GLU A 439 -5.21 -27.26 29.77
C GLU A 439 -3.98 -26.57 30.39
N LEU A 440 -2.82 -26.59 29.72
CA LEU A 440 -1.65 -25.82 30.13
C LEU A 440 -1.90 -24.29 30.10
N VAL A 441 -2.64 -23.79 29.11
CA VAL A 441 -3.08 -22.39 29.00
C VAL A 441 -4.04 -22.02 30.13
N ARG A 442 -5.04 -22.87 30.40
CA ARG A 442 -6.03 -22.67 31.48
C ARG A 442 -5.40 -22.71 32.87
N THR A 443 -4.57 -23.72 33.16
CA THR A 443 -3.89 -23.88 34.47
C THR A 443 -2.90 -22.76 34.76
N ARG A 444 -2.23 -22.21 33.74
CA ARG A 444 -1.40 -21.00 33.85
C ARG A 444 -2.20 -19.69 33.89
N ASN A 445 -3.53 -19.75 33.78
CA ASN A 445 -4.45 -18.59 33.79
C ASN A 445 -4.08 -17.53 32.73
N LEU A 446 -3.62 -17.98 31.56
CA LEU A 446 -3.26 -17.08 30.46
C LEU A 446 -4.53 -16.54 29.79
N LYS A 447 -4.68 -15.21 29.76
CA LYS A 447 -5.81 -14.52 29.12
C LYS A 447 -5.41 -14.09 27.72
N LEU A 448 -5.70 -14.92 26.74
CA LEU A 448 -5.31 -14.70 25.35
C LEU A 448 -6.37 -13.87 24.60
N ASP A 449 -5.92 -12.89 23.84
CA ASP A 449 -6.71 -12.15 22.84
C ASP A 449 -6.79 -12.93 21.51
N GLY A 450 -5.82 -13.81 21.24
CA GLY A 450 -5.70 -14.56 20.00
C GLY A 450 -4.58 -15.60 20.04
N CYS A 451 -4.51 -16.45 19.02
CA CYS A 451 -3.46 -17.45 18.85
C CYS A 451 -3.16 -17.64 17.36
N PHE A 452 -1.88 -17.75 16.99
CA PHE A 452 -1.45 -17.89 15.60
C PHE A 452 -0.13 -18.65 15.47
N SER A 453 0.17 -19.08 14.26
CA SER A 453 1.52 -19.51 13.87
C SER A 453 1.88 -18.89 12.53
N PHE A 454 3.19 -18.74 12.30
CA PHE A 454 3.80 -18.46 11.00
C PHE A 454 4.67 -19.62 10.52
N TRP A 455 4.70 -20.72 11.29
CA TRP A 455 5.38 -21.96 10.98
C TRP A 455 4.38 -22.95 10.41
N ASP A 456 4.65 -23.48 9.21
CA ASP A 456 3.65 -24.17 8.39
C ASP A 456 3.07 -25.41 9.09
N ASP A 457 3.95 -26.22 9.68
CA ASP A 457 3.58 -27.47 10.33
C ASP A 457 2.71 -27.26 11.57
N CYS A 458 2.87 -26.12 12.26
CA CYS A 458 2.10 -25.78 13.46
C CYS A 458 0.69 -25.22 13.17
N LEU A 459 0.30 -25.00 11.90
CA LEU A 459 -0.97 -24.34 11.57
C LEU A 459 -2.21 -25.17 11.92
N VAL A 460 -2.14 -26.50 11.81
CA VAL A 460 -3.25 -27.39 12.19
C VAL A 460 -3.40 -27.44 13.71
N LEU A 461 -2.32 -27.71 14.45
CA LEU A 461 -2.26 -27.60 15.92
C LEU A 461 -2.79 -26.25 16.42
N THR A 462 -2.44 -25.16 15.75
CA THR A 462 -2.93 -23.80 16.06
C THR A 462 -4.44 -23.71 15.93
N ALA A 463 -5.01 -24.15 14.81
CA ALA A 463 -6.46 -24.10 14.61
C ALA A 463 -7.23 -25.00 15.59
N LEU A 464 -6.67 -26.17 15.93
CA LEU A 464 -7.22 -27.07 16.94
C LEU A 464 -7.19 -26.46 18.33
N LEU A 465 -6.07 -25.86 18.74
CA LEU A 465 -5.96 -25.17 20.02
C LEU A 465 -6.89 -23.95 20.09
N CYS A 466 -7.03 -23.19 19.00
CA CYS A 466 -8.01 -22.11 18.91
C CYS A 466 -9.45 -22.61 19.12
N ARG A 467 -9.81 -23.77 18.55
CA ARG A 467 -11.11 -24.42 18.76
C ARG A 467 -11.33 -24.80 20.24
N GLU A 468 -10.33 -25.38 20.90
CA GLU A 468 -10.37 -25.76 22.33
C GLU A 468 -10.42 -24.57 23.30
N LEU A 469 -9.91 -23.41 22.88
CA LEU A 469 -9.88 -22.18 23.66
C LEU A 469 -10.99 -21.18 23.31
N GLY A 470 -11.75 -21.43 22.23
CA GLY A 470 -12.76 -20.49 21.72
C GLY A 470 -12.19 -19.23 21.07
N LEU A 471 -10.96 -19.30 20.54
CA LEU A 471 -10.26 -18.18 19.89
C LEU A 471 -10.54 -18.13 18.38
N PRO A 472 -10.48 -16.94 17.74
CA PRO A 472 -10.64 -16.81 16.29
C PRO A 472 -9.54 -17.53 15.51
N CYS A 473 -9.92 -18.38 14.55
CA CYS A 473 -9.02 -19.01 13.58
C CYS A 473 -9.83 -19.55 12.39
N SER A 474 -9.16 -19.85 11.27
CA SER A 474 -9.76 -20.67 10.22
C SER A 474 -10.02 -22.10 10.75
N PRO A 475 -11.09 -22.80 10.29
CA PRO A 475 -11.46 -24.10 10.85
C PRO A 475 -10.34 -25.15 10.72
N PRO A 476 -10.13 -26.05 11.70
CA PRO A 476 -9.11 -27.10 11.60
C PRO A 476 -9.21 -27.94 10.33
N ALA A 477 -10.43 -28.29 9.91
CA ALA A 477 -10.67 -29.04 8.68
C ALA A 477 -10.20 -28.30 7.41
N ALA A 478 -10.24 -26.96 7.40
CA ALA A 478 -9.74 -26.13 6.30
C ALA A 478 -8.20 -26.09 6.31
N MET A 479 -7.58 -25.98 7.49
CA MET A 479 -6.12 -26.06 7.63
C MET A 479 -5.57 -27.43 7.21
N CYS A 480 -6.17 -28.53 7.69
CA CYS A 480 -5.80 -29.88 7.29
C CYS A 480 -5.94 -30.10 5.77
N LEU A 481 -7.00 -29.53 5.17
CA LEU A 481 -7.23 -29.63 3.74
C LEU A 481 -6.14 -28.91 2.94
N ALA A 482 -5.82 -27.66 3.31
CA ALA A 482 -4.80 -26.84 2.66
C ALA A 482 -3.39 -27.44 2.77
N LYS A 483 -2.99 -27.88 3.97
CA LYS A 483 -1.68 -28.50 4.24
C LYS A 483 -1.46 -29.82 3.48
N GLN A 484 -2.54 -30.56 3.18
CA GLN A 484 -2.48 -31.82 2.44
C GLN A 484 -2.73 -31.59 0.93
N LYS A 485 -1.63 -31.39 0.18
CA LYS A 485 -1.60 -30.93 -1.22
C LYS A 485 -2.51 -31.73 -2.16
N SER A 486 -2.47 -33.06 -2.14
CA SER A 486 -3.32 -33.90 -3.00
C SER A 486 -4.80 -33.76 -2.64
N ARG A 487 -5.13 -33.63 -1.35
CA ARG A 487 -6.53 -33.41 -0.92
C ARG A 487 -7.04 -32.03 -1.32
N THR A 488 -6.21 -30.99 -1.27
CA THR A 488 -6.57 -29.67 -1.82
C THR A 488 -7.02 -29.80 -3.28
N HIS A 489 -6.20 -30.40 -4.14
CA HIS A 489 -6.55 -30.59 -5.56
C HIS A 489 -7.80 -31.46 -5.75
N LEU A 490 -7.86 -32.64 -5.12
CA LEU A 490 -8.97 -33.58 -5.24
C LEU A 490 -10.31 -33.01 -4.70
N HIS A 491 -10.27 -32.12 -3.71
CA HIS A 491 -11.44 -31.40 -3.21
C HIS A 491 -11.88 -30.30 -4.19
N LEU A 492 -10.94 -29.45 -4.63
CA LEU A 492 -11.25 -28.33 -5.53
C LEU A 492 -11.72 -28.81 -6.92
N LEU A 493 -11.26 -29.97 -7.41
CA LEU A 493 -11.77 -30.63 -8.62
C LEU A 493 -13.25 -31.04 -8.53
N ARG A 494 -13.75 -31.37 -7.33
CA ARG A 494 -15.16 -31.75 -7.09
C ARG A 494 -16.07 -30.53 -6.97
N CYS A 495 -15.51 -29.36 -6.67
CA CYS A 495 -16.25 -28.11 -6.51
C CYS A 495 -16.59 -27.50 -7.88
N GLN A 496 -17.69 -28.00 -8.47
CA GLN A 496 -18.26 -27.52 -9.73
C GLN A 496 -19.47 -26.60 -9.49
N GLY A 497 -19.70 -25.66 -10.41
CA GLY A 497 -20.84 -24.74 -10.36
C GLY A 497 -20.52 -23.38 -9.73
N PRO A 498 -21.54 -22.63 -9.24
CA PRO A 498 -21.34 -21.31 -8.67
C PRO A 498 -20.66 -21.35 -7.28
N PRO A 499 -19.90 -20.32 -6.89
CA PRO A 499 -19.65 -19.09 -7.65
C PRO A 499 -18.66 -19.31 -8.80
N TRP A 500 -18.92 -18.65 -9.94
CA TRP A 500 -18.03 -18.69 -11.10
C TRP A 500 -16.85 -17.71 -10.92
N PRO A 501 -15.63 -18.01 -11.44
CA PRO A 501 -15.18 -19.30 -11.97
C PRO A 501 -15.13 -20.39 -10.89
N ALA A 502 -15.47 -21.63 -11.26
CA ALA A 502 -15.40 -22.77 -10.35
C ALA A 502 -13.95 -23.17 -10.07
N THR A 503 -13.64 -23.58 -8.83
CA THR A 503 -12.27 -23.92 -8.42
C THR A 503 -11.69 -25.12 -9.15
N SER A 504 -12.54 -26.00 -9.71
CA SER A 504 -12.13 -27.12 -10.56
C SER A 504 -11.37 -26.69 -11.82
N LEU A 505 -11.47 -25.41 -12.22
CA LEU A 505 -10.69 -24.85 -13.33
C LEU A 505 -9.21 -24.65 -12.95
N HIS A 506 -8.91 -24.44 -11.66
CA HIS A 506 -7.56 -24.10 -11.17
C HIS A 506 -6.80 -25.33 -10.64
N ALA A 507 -7.51 -26.35 -10.15
CA ALA A 507 -6.89 -27.61 -9.74
C ALA A 507 -6.40 -28.45 -10.93
N VAL A 508 -5.57 -29.45 -10.63
CA VAL A 508 -4.94 -30.38 -11.61
C VAL A 508 -5.05 -31.83 -11.14
N ALA A 509 -4.79 -32.78 -12.04
CA ALA A 509 -4.83 -34.20 -11.68
C ALA A 509 -3.68 -34.57 -10.74
N CYS A 510 -3.97 -35.35 -9.68
CA CYS A 510 -2.97 -35.89 -8.78
C CYS A 510 -3.43 -37.19 -8.12
N CYS A 511 -2.46 -37.98 -7.65
CA CYS A 511 -2.67 -39.18 -6.84
C CYS A 511 -1.75 -39.15 -5.60
N PRO A 512 -2.26 -39.35 -4.38
CA PRO A 512 -1.43 -39.60 -3.21
C PRO A 512 -0.74 -40.98 -3.32
N LEU A 513 0.42 -41.09 -2.68
CA LEU A 513 1.33 -42.23 -2.72
C LEU A 513 1.80 -42.56 -1.29
N GLU A 514 1.42 -43.74 -0.80
CA GLU A 514 1.87 -44.28 0.49
C GLU A 514 2.67 -45.59 0.32
N SER A 515 2.66 -46.18 -0.87
CA SER A 515 3.31 -47.44 -1.22
C SER A 515 3.70 -47.53 -2.70
N GLU A 516 4.62 -48.44 -3.05
CA GLU A 516 5.01 -48.74 -4.44
C GLU A 516 3.81 -49.13 -5.32
N ALA A 517 2.81 -49.82 -4.75
CA ALA A 517 1.58 -50.18 -5.43
C ALA A 517 0.67 -48.98 -5.74
N ASP A 518 0.87 -47.83 -5.09
CA ASP A 518 0.22 -46.57 -5.44
C ASP A 518 0.92 -45.91 -6.64
N VAL A 519 2.26 -46.00 -6.72
CA VAL A 519 3.06 -45.51 -7.85
C VAL A 519 2.62 -46.20 -9.15
N GLU A 520 2.50 -47.55 -9.15
CA GLU A 520 2.02 -48.32 -10.30
C GLU A 520 0.65 -47.82 -10.80
N ARG A 521 -0.28 -47.51 -9.88
CA ARG A 521 -1.61 -47.00 -10.24
C ARG A 521 -1.58 -45.55 -10.69
N ALA A 522 -0.77 -44.70 -10.06
CA ALA A 522 -0.68 -43.27 -10.33
C ALA A 522 -0.11 -42.99 -11.73
N VAL A 523 0.89 -43.76 -12.17
CA VAL A 523 1.47 -43.69 -13.53
C VAL A 523 0.43 -43.94 -14.63
N HIS A 524 -0.68 -44.60 -14.33
CA HIS A 524 -1.81 -44.81 -15.25
C HIS A 524 -2.96 -43.80 -15.09
N GLN A 525 -2.92 -42.93 -14.07
CA GLN A 525 -3.99 -41.96 -13.76
C GLN A 525 -3.56 -40.50 -13.97
N VAL A 526 -2.29 -40.18 -13.78
CA VAL A 526 -1.71 -38.84 -13.95
C VAL A 526 -0.93 -38.79 -15.26
N PRO A 527 -1.14 -37.78 -16.13
CA PRO A 527 -0.33 -37.61 -17.34
C PRO A 527 1.16 -37.42 -17.00
N LEU A 528 2.04 -38.00 -17.81
CA LEU A 528 3.49 -37.82 -17.70
C LEU A 528 4.03 -36.94 -18.86
N PRO A 529 5.05 -36.08 -18.63
CA PRO A 529 5.80 -35.92 -17.39
C PRO A 529 4.95 -35.36 -16.24
N GLY A 530 5.31 -35.73 -15.02
CA GLY A 530 4.62 -35.33 -13.79
C GLY A 530 5.60 -34.81 -12.74
N VAL A 531 5.07 -34.23 -11.68
CA VAL A 531 5.84 -33.76 -10.53
C VAL A 531 5.52 -34.67 -9.35
N MET A 532 6.55 -35.34 -8.81
CA MET A 532 6.44 -35.97 -7.51
C MET A 532 6.92 -35.00 -6.43
N LYS A 533 6.23 -34.96 -5.30
CA LYS A 533 6.63 -34.18 -4.12
C LYS A 533 6.09 -34.79 -2.82
N LEU A 534 6.69 -34.42 -1.70
CA LEU A 534 6.15 -34.74 -0.37
C LEU A 534 4.77 -34.09 -0.17
N GLU A 535 3.84 -34.84 0.41
CA GLU A 535 2.46 -34.41 0.64
C GLU A 535 2.41 -33.18 1.56
N PHE A 536 3.21 -33.18 2.62
CA PHE A 536 3.28 -32.13 3.65
C PHE A 536 4.51 -31.22 3.52
N GLY A 537 5.40 -31.50 2.55
CA GLY A 537 6.70 -30.86 2.32
C GLY A 537 6.71 -29.33 2.17
N SER A 538 7.87 -28.71 2.40
CA SER A 538 8.17 -27.31 2.06
C SER A 538 9.57 -27.19 1.43
N GLY A 539 9.99 -25.96 1.05
CA GLY A 539 11.36 -25.67 0.58
C GLY A 539 11.76 -26.34 -0.75
N ALA A 540 10.78 -26.83 -1.52
CA ALA A 540 10.97 -27.76 -2.64
C ALA A 540 11.74 -29.06 -2.29
N VAL A 541 11.83 -29.42 -1.00
CA VAL A 541 12.50 -30.65 -0.57
C VAL A 541 11.71 -31.88 -1.02
N GLY A 542 12.42 -32.84 -1.62
CA GLY A 542 11.82 -34.07 -2.15
C GLY A 542 10.94 -33.86 -3.39
N VAL A 543 10.99 -32.69 -4.05
CA VAL A 543 10.32 -32.48 -5.34
C VAL A 543 11.17 -33.04 -6.48
N GLN A 544 10.56 -33.73 -7.45
CA GLN A 544 11.22 -34.15 -8.69
C GLN A 544 10.29 -34.16 -9.90
N LEU A 545 10.76 -33.60 -11.02
CA LEU A 545 10.17 -33.84 -12.35
C LEU A 545 10.47 -35.28 -12.81
N VAL A 546 9.43 -36.09 -12.98
CA VAL A 546 9.50 -37.49 -13.43
C VAL A 546 8.89 -37.64 -14.83
N LYS A 547 9.60 -38.31 -15.74
CA LYS A 547 9.20 -38.41 -17.18
C LYS A 547 8.49 -39.71 -17.54
N ASP A 548 8.70 -40.75 -16.76
CA ASP A 548 8.23 -42.11 -17.01
C ASP A 548 8.02 -42.87 -15.69
N GLY A 549 7.32 -44.00 -15.74
CA GLY A 549 7.07 -44.84 -14.56
C GLY A 549 8.32 -45.31 -13.81
N PRO A 550 9.39 -45.78 -14.49
CA PRO A 550 10.66 -46.11 -13.85
C PRO A 550 11.24 -44.98 -12.99
N GLN A 551 11.24 -43.73 -13.48
CA GLN A 551 11.67 -42.57 -12.69
C GLN A 551 10.75 -42.28 -11.49
N CYS A 552 9.46 -42.60 -11.59
CA CYS A 552 8.53 -42.47 -10.46
C CYS A 552 8.91 -43.44 -9.33
N HIS A 553 9.13 -44.72 -9.66
CA HIS A 553 9.57 -45.72 -8.68
C HIS A 553 10.93 -45.38 -8.07
N GLU A 554 11.95 -45.08 -8.89
CA GLU A 554 13.29 -44.73 -8.41
C GLU A 554 13.26 -43.55 -7.41
N HIS A 555 12.48 -42.52 -7.72
CA HIS A 555 12.35 -41.37 -6.84
C HIS A 555 11.56 -41.69 -5.57
N PHE A 556 10.46 -42.44 -5.66
CA PHE A 556 9.65 -42.85 -4.51
C PHE A 556 10.46 -43.70 -3.53
N SER A 557 11.11 -44.77 -4.00
CA SER A 557 11.95 -45.62 -3.14
C SER A 557 13.11 -44.84 -2.49
N ARG A 558 13.66 -43.83 -3.19
CA ARG A 558 14.73 -42.98 -2.65
C ARG A 558 14.22 -42.05 -1.55
N ILE A 559 13.10 -41.35 -1.74
CA ILE A 559 12.55 -40.46 -0.71
C ILE A 559 12.09 -41.26 0.52
N LEU A 560 11.47 -42.42 0.32
CA LEU A 560 11.13 -43.36 1.41
C LEU A 560 12.35 -43.96 2.13
N HIS A 561 13.56 -43.83 1.58
CA HIS A 561 14.80 -44.22 2.25
C HIS A 561 15.46 -43.03 2.96
N ASP A 562 15.57 -41.90 2.27
CA ASP A 562 16.35 -40.74 2.72
C ASP A 562 15.64 -39.89 3.78
N LEU A 563 14.30 -39.88 3.82
CA LEU A 563 13.49 -39.03 4.70
C LEU A 563 12.49 -39.89 5.52
N GLN A 564 12.89 -40.24 6.74
CA GLN A 564 12.14 -41.10 7.67
C GLN A 564 11.37 -40.29 8.72
N GLY A 565 11.90 -39.13 9.13
CA GLY A 565 11.27 -38.30 10.15
C GLY A 565 11.96 -36.93 10.34
N GLU A 566 11.41 -36.13 11.25
CA GLU A 566 11.78 -34.72 11.47
C GLU A 566 13.28 -34.49 11.76
N ALA A 567 13.99 -35.49 12.27
CA ALA A 567 15.42 -35.40 12.54
C ALA A 567 16.30 -35.41 11.27
N ASP A 568 15.78 -35.88 10.13
CA ASP A 568 16.51 -35.95 8.86
C ASP A 568 16.55 -34.58 8.17
N HIS A 569 15.47 -33.81 8.31
CA HIS A 569 15.34 -32.43 7.82
C HIS A 569 14.23 -31.70 8.61
N PRO A 570 14.58 -30.88 9.63
CA PRO A 570 13.58 -30.23 10.48
C PRO A 570 12.83 -29.09 9.76
N GLY A 571 11.51 -29.05 9.89
CA GLY A 571 10.67 -27.97 9.37
C GLY A 571 10.04 -28.21 8.01
N ILE A 572 10.26 -29.38 7.40
CA ILE A 572 9.66 -29.75 6.11
C ILE A 572 8.39 -30.60 6.26
N GLY A 573 7.82 -30.70 7.46
CA GLY A 573 6.59 -31.45 7.73
C GLY A 573 6.73 -32.97 7.77
N LEU A 574 7.91 -33.54 8.02
CA LEU A 574 8.06 -35.01 8.22
C LEU A 574 7.39 -35.50 9.50
N GLY A 575 7.13 -34.61 10.46
CA GLY A 575 6.25 -34.83 11.61
C GLY A 575 4.80 -35.21 11.27
N TRP A 576 4.35 -34.95 10.04
CA TRP A 576 3.08 -35.44 9.48
C TRP A 576 3.20 -36.84 8.84
N GLY A 577 4.42 -37.28 8.55
CA GLY A 577 4.75 -38.49 7.79
C GLY A 577 5.36 -38.18 6.42
N ASN A 578 6.01 -39.19 5.83
CA ASN A 578 6.73 -39.09 4.55
C ASN A 578 5.88 -39.49 3.32
N ALA A 579 4.56 -39.37 3.41
CA ALA A 579 3.66 -39.59 2.27
C ALA A 579 3.98 -38.63 1.11
N MET A 580 3.78 -39.09 -0.12
CA MET A 580 4.06 -38.31 -1.34
C MET A 580 2.80 -38.15 -2.19
N LEU A 581 2.89 -37.33 -3.24
CA LEU A 581 1.94 -37.36 -4.35
C LEU A 581 2.66 -37.35 -5.70
N LEU A 582 2.01 -37.91 -6.72
CA LEU A 582 2.28 -37.62 -8.13
C LEU A 582 1.22 -36.63 -8.63
N MET A 583 1.67 -35.53 -9.25
CA MET A 583 0.83 -34.47 -9.79
C MET A 583 1.14 -34.24 -11.28
N GLU A 584 0.15 -33.81 -12.05
CA GLU A 584 0.31 -33.33 -13.42
C GLU A 584 1.38 -32.22 -13.49
N PHE A 585 2.31 -32.29 -14.46
CA PHE A 585 3.28 -31.22 -14.66
C PHE A 585 2.61 -30.00 -15.31
N VAL A 586 2.64 -28.87 -14.61
CA VAL A 586 1.96 -27.64 -15.04
C VAL A 586 2.95 -26.69 -15.73
N GLU A 587 2.86 -26.58 -17.05
CA GLU A 587 3.65 -25.63 -17.84
C GLU A 587 3.14 -24.19 -17.70
N GLY A 588 4.03 -23.26 -17.33
CA GLY A 588 3.72 -21.84 -17.19
C GLY A 588 4.80 -21.06 -16.44
N THR A 589 4.61 -19.74 -16.32
CA THR A 589 5.37 -18.92 -15.37
C THR A 589 4.79 -19.10 -13.97
N GLU A 590 5.63 -19.03 -12.94
CA GLU A 590 5.26 -19.29 -11.55
C GLU A 590 5.10 -17.99 -10.78
N HIS A 591 4.11 -17.93 -9.90
CA HIS A 591 3.69 -16.73 -9.19
C HIS A 591 3.21 -17.06 -7.79
N ASP A 592 3.60 -16.22 -6.84
CA ASP A 592 3.06 -16.24 -5.48
C ASP A 592 2.00 -15.15 -5.34
N VAL A 593 0.89 -15.49 -4.69
CA VAL A 593 -0.20 -14.55 -4.39
C VAL A 593 -0.43 -14.52 -2.87
N ASP A 594 0.06 -13.46 -2.21
CA ASP A 594 -0.20 -13.19 -0.80
C ASP A 594 -1.52 -12.43 -0.64
N LEU A 595 -2.52 -13.10 -0.06
CA LEU A 595 -3.87 -12.60 0.17
C LEU A 595 -4.07 -12.22 1.64
N VAL A 596 -4.82 -11.14 1.89
CA VAL A 596 -5.41 -10.86 3.21
C VAL A 596 -6.91 -11.04 3.12
N VAL A 597 -7.47 -11.97 3.88
CA VAL A 597 -8.89 -12.33 3.86
C VAL A 597 -9.49 -12.22 5.26
N PHE A 598 -10.68 -11.62 5.36
CA PHE A 598 -11.43 -11.50 6.61
C PHE A 598 -12.94 -11.62 6.35
N GLY A 599 -13.65 -12.45 7.12
CA GLY A 599 -15.07 -12.73 6.93
C GLY A 599 -15.40 -13.25 5.53
N GLY A 600 -14.48 -13.99 4.90
CA GLY A 600 -14.60 -14.46 3.52
C GLY A 600 -14.50 -13.36 2.44
N ARG A 601 -14.03 -12.16 2.79
CA ARG A 601 -13.80 -11.04 1.87
C ARG A 601 -12.31 -10.81 1.66
N LEU A 602 -11.91 -10.65 0.40
CA LEU A 602 -10.57 -10.19 0.04
C LEU A 602 -10.39 -8.72 0.45
N LEU A 603 -9.35 -8.43 1.24
CA LEU A 603 -8.99 -7.08 1.68
C LEU A 603 -7.81 -6.51 0.88
N ALA A 604 -6.82 -7.35 0.57
CA ALA A 604 -5.67 -7.01 -0.25
C ALA A 604 -5.08 -8.28 -0.89
N ALA A 605 -4.38 -8.10 -2.01
CA ALA A 605 -3.61 -9.14 -2.67
C ALA A 605 -2.30 -8.56 -3.22
N PHE A 606 -1.23 -9.34 -3.21
CA PHE A 606 0.08 -8.97 -3.73
C PHE A 606 0.62 -10.13 -4.57
N VAL A 607 1.14 -9.85 -5.76
CA VAL A 607 1.66 -10.87 -6.69
C VAL A 607 3.14 -10.64 -6.95
N SER A 608 3.94 -11.69 -6.78
CA SER A 608 5.35 -11.76 -7.22
C SER A 608 5.53 -12.80 -8.32
N ASP A 609 6.41 -12.49 -9.28
CA ASP A 609 6.83 -13.42 -10.32
C ASP A 609 8.04 -14.22 -9.82
N ASN A 610 8.03 -15.55 -10.02
CA ASN A 610 9.17 -16.41 -9.74
C ASN A 610 9.96 -16.72 -11.03
N GLY A 611 11.29 -16.76 -10.88
CA GLY A 611 12.24 -17.08 -11.94
C GLY A 611 12.20 -18.55 -12.35
N PRO A 612 12.95 -18.96 -13.40
CA PRO A 612 13.02 -20.35 -13.79
C PRO A 612 13.74 -21.17 -12.70
N THR A 613 13.00 -22.10 -12.10
CA THR A 613 13.46 -23.04 -11.06
C THR A 613 14.54 -23.98 -11.57
N ARG A 614 15.45 -24.46 -10.70
CA ARG A 614 16.46 -25.47 -11.07
C ARG A 614 15.86 -26.86 -11.18
N LEU A 615 15.70 -27.35 -12.42
CA LEU A 615 15.30 -28.72 -12.68
C LEU A 615 16.42 -29.73 -12.34
N PRO A 616 16.07 -30.96 -11.89
CA PRO A 616 14.72 -31.50 -11.75
C PRO A 616 14.04 -31.21 -10.40
N GLY A 617 14.75 -30.60 -9.44
CA GLY A 617 14.30 -30.42 -8.04
C GLY A 617 13.42 -29.19 -7.79
N PHE A 618 13.15 -28.37 -8.80
CA PHE A 618 12.36 -27.14 -8.73
C PHE A 618 12.84 -26.09 -7.71
N THR A 619 14.10 -26.12 -7.26
CA THR A 619 14.65 -25.11 -6.35
C THR A 619 14.49 -23.70 -6.92
N GLU A 620 13.94 -22.79 -6.12
CA GLU A 620 13.80 -21.36 -6.46
C GLU A 620 15.14 -20.71 -6.79
N THR A 621 15.12 -19.75 -7.71
CA THR A 621 16.33 -19.07 -8.22
C THR A 621 16.26 -17.57 -8.11
N ALA A 622 15.14 -16.95 -8.47
CA ALA A 622 14.98 -15.52 -8.55
C ALA A 622 13.52 -15.12 -8.36
N ALA A 623 13.27 -13.84 -8.03
CA ALA A 623 11.92 -13.29 -8.00
C ALA A 623 11.87 -11.81 -8.38
N CYS A 624 10.68 -11.34 -8.76
CA CYS A 624 10.36 -9.94 -9.03
C CYS A 624 9.03 -9.55 -8.35
N MET A 625 8.98 -8.37 -7.73
CA MET A 625 7.75 -7.77 -7.21
C MET A 625 7.73 -6.27 -7.53
N PRO A 626 6.58 -5.69 -7.95
CA PRO A 626 5.34 -6.36 -8.34
C PRO A 626 5.53 -7.29 -9.55
N THR A 627 4.51 -8.11 -9.83
CA THR A 627 4.41 -8.89 -11.06
C THR A 627 4.56 -8.02 -12.32
N GLY A 628 5.23 -8.57 -13.34
CA GLY A 628 5.32 -8.02 -14.68
C GLY A 628 4.20 -8.49 -15.63
N LEU A 629 3.21 -9.23 -15.13
CA LEU A 629 2.07 -9.72 -15.90
C LEU A 629 1.17 -8.58 -16.42
N ALA A 630 0.36 -8.89 -17.45
CA ALA A 630 -0.70 -7.98 -17.85
C ALA A 630 -1.78 -7.89 -16.74
N PRO A 631 -2.41 -6.72 -16.51
CA PRO A 631 -3.40 -6.56 -15.43
C PRO A 631 -4.58 -7.55 -15.45
N GLU A 632 -4.93 -8.08 -16.62
CA GLU A 632 -5.93 -9.15 -16.74
C GLU A 632 -5.43 -10.48 -16.16
N GLN A 633 -4.18 -10.84 -16.41
CA GLN A 633 -3.56 -12.07 -15.90
C GLN A 633 -3.30 -11.99 -14.40
N GLU A 634 -2.87 -10.83 -13.90
CA GLU A 634 -2.78 -10.52 -12.47
C GLU A 634 -4.15 -10.68 -11.78
N ALA A 635 -5.20 -10.07 -12.35
CA ALA A 635 -6.56 -10.21 -11.83
C ALA A 635 -7.06 -11.66 -11.86
N GLN A 636 -6.71 -12.44 -12.90
CA GLN A 636 -7.02 -13.87 -12.96
C GLN A 636 -6.31 -14.66 -11.85
N LEU A 637 -5.01 -14.41 -11.59
CA LEU A 637 -4.26 -15.04 -10.48
C LEU A 637 -4.89 -14.73 -9.13
N VAL A 638 -5.14 -13.45 -8.83
CA VAL A 638 -5.76 -13.01 -7.57
C VAL A 638 -7.14 -13.64 -7.39
N GLN A 639 -7.95 -13.68 -8.46
CA GLN A 639 -9.28 -14.29 -8.43
C GLN A 639 -9.22 -15.81 -8.22
N ALA A 640 -8.24 -16.50 -8.83
CA ALA A 640 -8.04 -17.94 -8.69
C ALA A 640 -7.57 -18.30 -7.28
N ALA A 641 -6.52 -17.63 -6.78
CA ALA A 641 -5.99 -17.79 -5.43
C ALA A 641 -7.10 -17.62 -4.38
N PHE A 642 -7.85 -16.52 -4.46
CA PHE A 642 -8.95 -16.22 -3.55
C PHE A 642 -10.07 -17.26 -3.63
N ARG A 643 -10.44 -17.74 -4.83
CA ARG A 643 -11.44 -18.82 -4.98
C ARG A 643 -10.96 -20.14 -4.40
N CYS A 644 -9.69 -20.50 -4.57
CA CYS A 644 -9.12 -21.72 -4.00
C CYS A 644 -9.12 -21.68 -2.46
N CYS A 645 -8.73 -20.56 -1.85
CA CYS A 645 -8.83 -20.36 -0.39
C CYS A 645 -10.28 -20.50 0.12
N LEU A 646 -11.24 -19.78 -0.49
CA LEU A 646 -12.65 -19.90 -0.11
C LEU A 646 -13.20 -21.32 -0.32
N GLY A 647 -12.79 -21.99 -1.40
CA GLY A 647 -13.18 -23.38 -1.71
C GLY A 647 -12.70 -24.39 -0.67
N CYS A 648 -11.56 -24.11 -0.01
CA CYS A 648 -11.04 -24.89 1.12
C CYS A 648 -11.65 -24.50 2.48
N GLY A 649 -12.45 -23.42 2.54
CA GLY A 649 -13.02 -22.90 3.79
C GLY A 649 -12.08 -21.95 4.57
N LEU A 650 -11.06 -21.41 3.91
CA LEU A 650 -10.16 -20.39 4.49
C LEU A 650 -10.80 -19.01 4.35
N LEU A 651 -11.44 -18.54 5.43
CA LEU A 651 -12.25 -17.31 5.44
C LEU A 651 -11.59 -16.14 6.18
N ASP A 652 -10.66 -16.43 7.07
CA ASP A 652 -10.02 -15.47 7.97
C ASP A 652 -8.53 -15.84 8.10
N GLY A 653 -7.67 -15.03 7.50
CA GLY A 653 -6.21 -15.18 7.59
C GLY A 653 -5.43 -14.35 6.57
N VAL A 654 -4.11 -14.45 6.66
CA VAL A 654 -3.21 -14.10 5.56
C VAL A 654 -2.75 -15.42 4.94
N PHE A 655 -2.86 -15.55 3.63
CA PHE A 655 -2.61 -16.80 2.90
C PHE A 655 -1.71 -16.54 1.70
N ASN A 656 -0.65 -17.30 1.57
CA ASN A 656 0.19 -17.32 0.38
C ASN A 656 -0.24 -18.50 -0.51
N VAL A 657 -0.43 -18.23 -1.80
CA VAL A 657 -0.91 -19.24 -2.76
C VAL A 657 0.03 -19.28 -3.95
N GLU A 658 0.55 -20.46 -4.26
CA GLU A 658 1.49 -20.69 -5.35
C GLU A 658 0.73 -21.14 -6.60
N LEU A 659 0.92 -20.44 -7.73
CA LEU A 659 0.23 -20.75 -8.99
C LEU A 659 1.16 -20.71 -10.20
N LYS A 660 0.85 -21.51 -11.21
CA LYS A 660 1.36 -21.33 -12.58
C LYS A 660 0.36 -20.55 -13.42
N MET A 661 0.81 -19.49 -14.09
CA MET A 661 0.07 -18.84 -15.17
C MET A 661 0.34 -19.62 -16.47
N THR A 662 -0.66 -20.38 -16.92
CA THR A 662 -0.59 -21.22 -18.13
C THR A 662 -1.26 -20.51 -19.32
N GLY A 663 -1.09 -21.04 -20.54
CA GLY A 663 -1.85 -20.56 -21.71
C GLY A 663 -3.37 -20.73 -21.62
N ALA A 664 -3.87 -21.53 -20.67
CA ALA A 664 -5.29 -21.72 -20.37
C ALA A 664 -5.75 -20.97 -19.10
N GLY A 665 -4.90 -20.10 -18.54
CA GLY A 665 -5.14 -19.37 -17.29
C GLY A 665 -4.43 -19.98 -16.07
N PRO A 666 -4.73 -19.48 -14.86
CA PRO A 666 -4.01 -19.85 -13.63
C PRO A 666 -4.37 -21.25 -13.12
N LYS A 667 -3.33 -22.00 -12.74
CA LYS A 667 -3.38 -23.33 -12.14
C LYS A 667 -2.68 -23.31 -10.78
N LEU A 668 -3.30 -23.94 -9.78
CA LEU A 668 -2.79 -24.03 -8.42
C LEU A 668 -1.59 -25.00 -8.34
N ILE A 669 -0.60 -24.68 -7.50
CA ILE A 669 0.49 -25.59 -7.11
C ILE A 669 0.29 -26.03 -5.65
N GLU A 670 0.05 -25.08 -4.74
CA GLU A 670 -0.33 -25.30 -3.34
C GLU A 670 -0.90 -24.04 -2.66
N ILE A 671 -1.45 -24.21 -1.45
CA ILE A 671 -1.95 -23.14 -0.58
C ILE A 671 -1.17 -23.24 0.73
N ASN A 672 -0.39 -22.21 1.06
CA ASN A 672 0.24 -22.03 2.36
C ASN A 672 -0.73 -21.21 3.25
N PRO A 673 -1.40 -21.79 4.27
CA PRO A 673 -2.45 -21.09 5.03
C PRO A 673 -1.90 -20.12 6.10
N ARG A 674 -0.88 -19.35 5.72
CA ARG A 674 -0.12 -18.34 6.49
C ARG A 674 0.45 -17.28 5.53
N MET A 675 1.10 -16.25 6.07
CA MET A 675 1.88 -15.31 5.26
C MET A 675 3.04 -15.98 4.50
N GLY A 676 3.39 -15.43 3.35
CA GLY A 676 4.50 -15.88 2.50
C GLY A 676 5.85 -15.94 3.22
N GLY A 677 6.68 -16.88 2.78
CA GLY A 677 8.00 -17.13 3.32
C GLY A 677 9.07 -16.12 2.87
N PHE A 678 10.32 -16.51 3.10
CA PHE A 678 11.53 -15.82 2.63
C PHE A 678 11.49 -14.28 2.80
N TYR A 679 11.41 -13.56 1.68
CA TYR A 679 11.45 -12.10 1.59
C TYR A 679 10.06 -11.48 1.34
N LEU A 680 9.00 -12.27 1.14
CA LEU A 680 7.72 -11.81 0.61
C LEU A 680 7.07 -10.72 1.48
N ARG A 681 6.95 -10.94 2.81
CA ARG A 681 6.47 -9.89 3.74
C ARG A 681 7.32 -8.63 3.63
N ASP A 682 8.63 -8.77 3.59
CA ASP A 682 9.58 -7.65 3.63
C ASP A 682 9.52 -6.80 2.34
N TRP A 683 9.37 -7.44 1.19
CA TRP A 683 9.17 -6.77 -0.09
C TRP A 683 7.77 -6.13 -0.18
N ILE A 684 6.71 -6.79 0.30
CA ILE A 684 5.35 -6.24 0.34
C ILE A 684 5.32 -4.98 1.22
N LEU A 685 6.01 -5.03 2.35
CA LEU A 685 6.17 -3.92 3.29
C LEU A 685 6.92 -2.73 2.67
N GLU A 686 8.02 -3.02 1.97
CA GLU A 686 8.83 -2.02 1.26
C GLU A 686 8.04 -1.34 0.12
N LEU A 687 7.44 -2.14 -0.75
CA LEU A 687 6.84 -1.67 -2.00
C LEU A 687 5.45 -1.07 -1.78
N TYR A 688 4.62 -1.65 -0.91
CA TYR A 688 3.21 -1.26 -0.74
C TYR A 688 2.90 -0.66 0.64
N GLY A 689 3.80 -0.77 1.63
CA GLY A 689 3.56 -0.27 2.99
C GLY A 689 2.63 -1.12 3.85
N VAL A 690 2.30 -2.33 3.39
CA VAL A 690 1.37 -3.23 4.07
C VAL A 690 2.14 -4.28 4.88
N ASP A 691 1.91 -4.29 6.19
CA ASP A 691 2.57 -5.24 7.10
C ASP A 691 1.73 -6.50 7.30
N LEU A 692 2.01 -7.55 6.51
CA LEU A 692 1.30 -8.82 6.58
C LEU A 692 1.32 -9.47 7.97
N LEU A 693 2.39 -9.29 8.75
CA LEU A 693 2.43 -9.84 10.12
C LEU A 693 1.49 -9.07 11.06
N LEU A 694 1.40 -7.75 10.92
CA LEU A 694 0.40 -6.98 11.67
C LEU A 694 -1.02 -7.42 11.28
N ALA A 695 -1.28 -7.63 9.99
CA ALA A 695 -2.56 -8.16 9.51
C ALA A 695 -2.86 -9.56 10.11
N SER A 696 -1.92 -10.51 10.06
CA SER A 696 -2.07 -11.84 10.67
C SER A 696 -2.41 -11.77 12.16
N THR A 697 -1.69 -10.94 12.93
CA THR A 697 -1.95 -10.80 14.39
C THR A 697 -3.29 -10.14 14.68
N MET A 698 -3.74 -9.18 13.86
CA MET A 698 -5.08 -8.59 13.97
C MET A 698 -6.17 -9.64 13.70
N VAL A 699 -6.05 -10.42 12.61
CA VAL A 699 -7.02 -11.46 12.25
C VAL A 699 -7.09 -12.55 13.32
N ALA A 700 -5.95 -12.97 13.89
CA ALA A 700 -5.89 -13.92 15.00
C ALA A 700 -6.59 -13.43 16.29
N CYS A 701 -6.80 -12.11 16.42
CA CYS A 701 -7.58 -11.49 17.49
C CYS A 701 -9.03 -11.18 17.08
N GLY A 702 -9.49 -11.66 15.91
CA GLY A 702 -10.82 -11.36 15.36
C GLY A 702 -11.01 -9.91 14.91
N LEU A 703 -9.92 -9.18 14.66
CA LEU A 703 -9.94 -7.78 14.23
C LEU A 703 -9.68 -7.67 12.72
N GLN A 704 -10.55 -6.98 12.00
CA GLN A 704 -10.35 -6.72 10.57
C GLN A 704 -9.15 -5.78 10.36
N PRO A 705 -8.13 -6.16 9.56
CA PRO A 705 -7.09 -5.23 9.13
C PRO A 705 -7.67 -4.11 8.25
N ALA A 706 -7.34 -2.87 8.57
CA ALA A 706 -7.70 -1.72 7.72
C ALA A 706 -6.54 -1.45 6.75
N LEU A 707 -6.73 -1.81 5.48
CA LEU A 707 -5.74 -1.73 4.41
C LEU A 707 -6.20 -0.79 3.29
N PRO A 708 -5.30 -0.20 2.49
CA PRO A 708 -5.68 0.48 1.25
C PRO A 708 -6.40 -0.49 0.31
N ALA A 709 -7.54 -0.10 -0.26
CA ALA A 709 -8.33 -0.96 -1.16
C ALA A 709 -7.59 -1.34 -2.46
N HIS A 710 -6.66 -0.49 -2.91
CA HIS A 710 -5.84 -0.69 -4.10
C HIS A 710 -4.38 -0.30 -3.80
N PRO A 711 -3.62 -1.16 -3.08
CA PRO A 711 -2.23 -0.88 -2.78
C PRO A 711 -1.41 -0.87 -4.08
N ARG A 712 -0.59 0.15 -4.28
CA ARG A 712 0.31 0.26 -5.44
C ARG A 712 1.76 0.12 -5.00
N ALA A 713 2.56 -0.56 -5.81
CA ALA A 713 4.00 -0.66 -5.59
C ALA A 713 4.69 0.68 -5.92
N ARG A 714 5.55 1.15 -5.02
CA ARG A 714 6.33 2.40 -5.18
C ARG A 714 7.58 2.25 -6.06
N GLY A 715 7.81 1.07 -6.60
CA GLY A 715 9.00 0.69 -7.37
C GLY A 715 8.99 -0.81 -7.64
N TYR A 716 10.16 -1.35 -7.97
CA TYR A 716 10.35 -2.77 -8.25
C TYR A 716 11.51 -3.31 -7.42
N LEU A 717 11.33 -4.50 -6.86
CA LEU A 717 12.41 -5.32 -6.30
C LEU A 717 12.61 -6.53 -7.21
N VAL A 718 13.87 -6.78 -7.56
CA VAL A 718 14.29 -8.00 -8.26
C VAL A 718 15.38 -8.63 -7.39
N GLY A 719 15.28 -9.95 -7.17
CA GLY A 719 16.19 -10.69 -6.29
C GLY A 719 16.63 -12.04 -6.83
N ILE A 720 17.72 -12.56 -6.28
CA ILE A 720 18.28 -13.88 -6.55
C ILE A 720 18.47 -14.64 -5.24
N MET A 721 18.19 -15.93 -5.26
CA MET A 721 18.50 -16.89 -4.19
C MET A 721 19.98 -17.28 -4.23
N CYS A 722 20.62 -17.40 -3.07
CA CYS A 722 21.98 -17.88 -2.91
C CYS A 722 21.97 -19.27 -2.26
N LEU A 723 22.28 -20.31 -3.04
CA LEU A 723 22.40 -21.69 -2.56
C LEU A 723 23.78 -21.96 -1.94
N VAL A 724 23.86 -22.77 -0.90
CA VAL A 724 25.14 -23.12 -0.24
C VAL A 724 26.06 -23.86 -1.21
N SER A 725 25.56 -24.87 -1.93
CA SER A 725 26.38 -25.69 -2.84
C SER A 725 27.06 -24.90 -3.97
N GLN A 726 26.49 -23.74 -4.33
CA GLN A 726 26.99 -22.89 -5.42
C GLN A 726 27.88 -21.73 -4.92
N HIS A 727 27.69 -21.30 -3.66
CA HIS A 727 28.28 -20.07 -3.12
C HIS A 727 29.06 -20.25 -1.81
N ILE A 728 29.32 -21.48 -1.33
CA ILE A 728 29.96 -21.73 -0.03
C ILE A 728 31.26 -20.95 0.20
N GLU A 729 32.10 -20.76 -0.83
CA GLU A 729 33.34 -19.96 -0.77
C GLU A 729 33.06 -18.49 -0.41
N LEU A 730 32.03 -17.91 -1.05
CA LEU A 730 31.58 -16.53 -0.89
C LEU A 730 30.87 -16.35 0.46
N LEU A 731 29.98 -17.28 0.83
CA LEU A 731 29.19 -17.20 2.05
C LEU A 731 30.05 -17.45 3.31
N SER A 732 31.07 -18.30 3.22
CA SER A 732 31.98 -18.56 4.35
C SER A 732 32.90 -17.37 4.64
N SER A 733 33.30 -16.61 3.61
CA SER A 733 34.16 -15.43 3.70
C SER A 733 33.56 -14.34 4.60
N PRO A 734 34.23 -13.95 5.70
CA PRO A 734 33.75 -12.86 6.56
C PRO A 734 33.64 -11.54 5.81
N GLY A 735 34.68 -11.15 5.05
CA GLY A 735 34.69 -9.90 4.29
C GLY A 735 33.60 -9.82 3.21
N SER A 736 33.20 -10.95 2.62
CA SER A 736 32.09 -11.00 1.67
C SER A 736 30.75 -10.79 2.36
N ARG A 737 30.53 -11.39 3.54
CA ARG A 737 29.34 -11.16 4.37
C ARG A 737 29.27 -9.72 4.90
N GLU A 738 30.39 -9.18 5.38
CA GLU A 738 30.51 -7.77 5.78
C GLU A 738 30.21 -6.82 4.61
N THR A 739 30.66 -7.14 3.38
CA THR A 739 30.34 -6.35 2.18
C THR A 739 28.84 -6.39 1.85
N MET A 740 28.21 -7.57 1.89
CA MET A 740 26.77 -7.70 1.65
C MET A 740 25.95 -6.95 2.71
N GLN A 741 26.35 -7.03 3.99
CA GLN A 741 25.73 -6.27 5.07
C GLN A 741 25.92 -4.75 4.89
N ALA A 742 27.13 -4.29 4.55
CA ALA A 742 27.39 -2.87 4.32
C ALA A 742 26.60 -2.31 3.13
N LEU A 743 26.41 -3.09 2.06
CA LEU A 743 25.53 -2.73 0.94
C LEU A 743 24.05 -2.71 1.36
N HIS A 744 23.65 -3.58 2.29
CA HIS A 744 22.30 -3.58 2.87
C HIS A 744 22.04 -2.34 3.73
N ASP A 745 22.96 -2.02 4.64
CA ASP A 745 22.88 -0.86 5.52
C ASP A 745 22.88 0.47 4.74
N GLN A 746 23.51 0.49 3.55
CA GLN A 746 23.50 1.61 2.60
C GLN A 746 22.23 1.68 1.73
N GLY A 747 21.33 0.69 1.81
CA GLY A 747 20.14 0.60 0.96
C GLY A 747 20.42 0.32 -0.53
N LEU A 748 21.63 -0.12 -0.87
CA LEU A 748 22.03 -0.51 -2.22
C LEU A 748 21.66 -1.96 -2.54
N LEU A 749 21.45 -2.77 -1.49
CA LEU A 749 21.06 -4.18 -1.54
C LEU A 749 19.97 -4.43 -0.48
N ARG A 750 19.07 -5.39 -0.71
CA ARG A 750 18.30 -6.05 0.34
C ARG A 750 18.89 -7.43 0.56
N LEU A 751 19.20 -7.76 1.81
CA LEU A 751 19.71 -9.06 2.22
C LEU A 751 18.70 -9.69 3.17
N ASN A 752 18.13 -10.82 2.79
CA ASN A 752 17.24 -11.61 3.65
C ASN A 752 17.93 -12.94 3.95
N LEU A 753 18.40 -13.13 5.18
CA LEU A 753 18.98 -14.40 5.63
C LEU A 753 17.86 -15.41 5.90
N LEU A 754 18.03 -16.62 5.39
CA LEU A 754 17.02 -17.68 5.39
C LEU A 754 17.48 -18.85 6.26
N GLU A 755 18.76 -19.23 6.10
CA GLU A 755 19.43 -20.25 6.90
C GLU A 755 20.55 -19.70 7.79
N GLU A 756 20.83 -20.42 8.89
CA GLU A 756 21.93 -20.12 9.80
C GLU A 756 23.21 -20.87 9.43
N ALA A 757 23.06 -22.12 8.97
CA ALA A 757 24.15 -23.06 8.78
C ALA A 757 24.55 -23.16 7.29
N LEU A 758 25.86 -23.09 7.02
CA LEU A 758 26.41 -23.32 5.68
C LEU A 758 26.65 -24.81 5.43
N ILE A 759 25.56 -25.59 5.45
CA ILE A 759 25.58 -27.04 5.22
C ILE A 759 25.13 -27.32 3.78
N PRO A 760 26.01 -27.76 2.87
CA PRO A 760 25.60 -28.23 1.55
C PRO A 760 24.92 -29.59 1.68
N GLY A 761 23.76 -29.77 1.06
CA GLY A 761 22.98 -31.00 1.10
C GLY A 761 22.38 -31.37 -0.26
N GLN A 762 21.92 -32.62 -0.38
CA GLN A 762 21.13 -33.10 -1.53
C GLN A 762 19.77 -32.40 -1.60
N TYR A 763 19.23 -32.03 -0.44
CA TYR A 763 17.97 -31.33 -0.23
C TYR A 763 18.23 -29.92 0.31
N GLU A 764 19.09 -29.16 -0.38
CA GLU A 764 19.44 -27.79 0.04
C GLU A 764 18.30 -26.79 -0.20
N GLU A 765 18.06 -25.93 0.79
CA GLU A 765 17.24 -24.73 0.66
C GLU A 765 18.11 -23.49 0.38
N PRO A 766 17.53 -22.39 -0.11
CA PRO A 766 18.24 -21.12 -0.25
C PRO A 766 18.78 -20.58 1.09
N TYR A 767 20.08 -20.27 1.16
CA TYR A 767 20.71 -19.73 2.37
C TYR A 767 20.34 -18.26 2.62
N CYS A 768 20.31 -17.46 1.56
CA CYS A 768 19.83 -16.09 1.61
C CYS A 768 19.21 -15.66 0.27
N ASN A 769 18.42 -14.59 0.30
CA ASN A 769 18.03 -13.83 -0.88
C ASN A 769 18.80 -12.50 -0.89
N VAL A 770 19.26 -12.08 -2.08
CA VAL A 770 19.79 -10.74 -2.30
C VAL A 770 19.04 -10.03 -3.42
N ALA A 771 18.64 -8.78 -3.18
CA ALA A 771 17.72 -8.05 -4.04
C ALA A 771 18.11 -6.58 -4.25
N CYS A 772 17.73 -6.01 -5.38
CA CYS A 772 17.95 -4.59 -5.70
C CYS A 772 16.65 -3.90 -6.05
N SER A 773 16.51 -2.65 -5.62
CA SER A 773 15.38 -1.78 -5.97
C SER A 773 15.65 -0.93 -7.21
N GLY A 774 14.60 -0.66 -7.99
CA GLY A 774 14.64 0.20 -9.17
C GLY A 774 13.28 0.84 -9.48
N SER A 775 13.31 1.85 -10.36
CA SER A 775 12.11 2.51 -10.90
C SER A 775 11.40 1.69 -11.99
N SER A 776 12.07 0.65 -12.49
CA SER A 776 11.55 -0.34 -13.44
C SER A 776 12.17 -1.72 -13.16
N PRO A 777 11.55 -2.83 -13.61
CA PRO A 777 12.13 -4.17 -13.51
C PRO A 777 13.52 -4.23 -14.16
N ALA A 778 13.67 -3.60 -15.34
CA ALA A 778 14.92 -3.57 -16.08
C ALA A 778 16.05 -2.86 -15.31
N GLU A 779 15.76 -1.77 -14.60
CA GLU A 779 16.75 -1.08 -13.77
C GLU A 779 17.15 -1.93 -12.55
N ALA A 780 16.16 -2.47 -11.82
CA ALA A 780 16.40 -3.34 -10.66
C ALA A 780 17.25 -4.57 -11.06
N ARG A 781 16.90 -5.21 -12.19
CA ARG A 781 17.62 -6.33 -12.79
C ARG A 781 19.07 -5.99 -13.14
N LEU A 782 19.32 -4.85 -13.78
CA LEU A 782 20.68 -4.43 -14.17
C LEU A 782 21.56 -4.12 -12.95
N ARG A 783 20.99 -3.47 -11.92
CA ARG A 783 21.67 -3.21 -10.64
C ARG A 783 22.02 -4.52 -9.93
N LEU A 784 21.07 -5.45 -9.82
CA LEU A 784 21.29 -6.76 -9.20
C LEU A 784 22.38 -7.54 -9.94
N LEU A 785 22.32 -7.62 -11.27
CA LEU A 785 23.31 -8.36 -12.06
C LEU A 785 24.72 -7.80 -11.85
N GLY A 786 24.88 -6.47 -11.86
CA GLY A 786 26.17 -5.83 -11.60
C GLY A 786 26.73 -6.12 -10.20
N ILE A 787 25.87 -6.11 -9.17
CA ILE A 787 26.29 -6.48 -7.81
C ILE A 787 26.62 -7.98 -7.71
N CYS A 788 25.81 -8.86 -8.30
CA CYS A 788 26.07 -10.30 -8.30
C CYS A 788 27.38 -10.66 -9.00
N GLN A 789 27.73 -9.96 -10.09
CA GLN A 789 29.02 -10.10 -10.77
C GLN A 789 30.17 -9.56 -9.93
N GLY A 790 30.00 -8.40 -9.29
CA GLY A 790 31.02 -7.81 -8.41
C GLY A 790 31.29 -8.63 -7.14
N LEU A 791 30.29 -9.30 -6.58
CA LEU A 791 30.41 -10.17 -5.42
C LEU A 791 30.87 -11.59 -5.77
N GLY A 792 30.69 -12.05 -7.01
CA GLY A 792 30.99 -13.42 -7.45
C GLY A 792 29.87 -14.44 -7.21
N ILE A 793 28.62 -13.96 -7.12
CA ILE A 793 27.38 -14.75 -7.12
C ILE A 793 27.05 -15.22 -8.55
N ASP A 794 27.24 -14.36 -9.55
CA ASP A 794 27.08 -14.75 -10.96
C ASP A 794 28.26 -15.66 -11.38
N ARG A 795 27.96 -16.91 -11.72
CA ARG A 795 28.95 -17.95 -12.03
C ARG A 795 28.48 -18.83 -13.21
N PRO A 796 29.37 -19.51 -13.96
CA PRO A 796 28.97 -20.34 -15.12
C PRO A 796 27.95 -21.46 -14.79
N ASN A 797 27.99 -21.99 -13.56
CA ASN A 797 27.06 -22.99 -13.02
C ASN A 797 25.84 -22.38 -12.29
N TYR A 798 25.83 -21.06 -12.06
CA TYR A 798 24.73 -20.31 -11.47
C TYR A 798 24.51 -18.99 -12.23
N PRO A 799 24.02 -19.06 -13.49
CA PRO A 799 23.98 -17.91 -14.39
C PRO A 799 22.84 -16.95 -14.00
N VAL A 800 23.16 -15.90 -13.24
CA VAL A 800 22.19 -14.93 -12.71
C VAL A 800 21.45 -14.25 -13.86
N ALA A 801 22.15 -13.88 -14.94
CA ALA A 801 21.55 -13.28 -16.12
C ALA A 801 20.46 -14.17 -16.78
N HIS A 802 20.54 -15.50 -16.67
CA HIS A 802 19.49 -16.40 -17.16
C HIS A 802 18.28 -16.40 -16.24
N PHE A 803 18.48 -16.57 -14.92
CA PHE A 803 17.38 -16.58 -13.94
C PHE A 803 16.59 -15.27 -13.96
N LEU A 804 17.27 -14.13 -14.13
CA LEU A 804 16.61 -12.82 -14.22
C LEU A 804 15.99 -12.50 -15.59
N SER A 805 16.20 -13.33 -16.63
CA SER A 805 15.76 -13.02 -18.00
C SER A 805 14.23 -13.09 -18.21
N HIS A 806 13.51 -13.66 -17.24
CA HIS A 806 12.05 -13.78 -17.26
C HIS A 806 11.36 -12.47 -16.87
N PHE A 807 11.97 -11.66 -16.00
CA PHE A 807 11.45 -10.35 -15.59
C PHE A 807 11.88 -9.32 -16.65
N LYS A 808 10.96 -8.82 -17.48
CA LYS A 808 11.31 -8.01 -18.67
C LYS A 808 11.17 -6.51 -18.45
#